data_AF-A0A401VYJ5-F1
#
_entry.id   AF-A0A401VYJ5-F1
#
_cell.length_a   1.000
_cell.length_b   1.000
_cell.length_c   1.000
_cell.angle_alpha   90.00
_cell.angle_beta   90.00
_cell.angle_gamma   90.00
#
_symmetry.space_group_name_H-M   'P 1'
#
loop_
_entity.id
_entity.type
_entity.pdbx_description
1 polymer ?
#
loop_
_entity_poly.entity_id
_entity_poly.type
_entity_poly.pdbx_seq_one_letter_code
_entity_poly.pdbx_strand_id
1 'polypeptide(L)'
;MSARSAERVAMVQAARQGSGFLLTSRLVLTSAHLFDGTEGARVAVPGGTGVQHGRLLWRRRDASCDAALLETADDLVAAPATCPISDVMWGRVASLASWENCEAIGYPRISLGEGKRPDTEQIVGTLKPGSSLLRGRYVLDSAHSPPPSVDGSSPSPWQGMSGAGLFAGEYLIGVVCGDPVQWGHARVEAVPVSILVGDPSFDRAVWEAAGVRPELVDAVSPVAEAAQPPPDSFEFIWQPVREADPMRFGIHPAPEAPGHSQVVEYVGRAVDAQLDAHLDALADSGGMLLLTGDSAAGKTRSLFESMRRKLGDRLVCMPDPDADLSALPSFTGGEDRVVWLDDLQDYLRSDGLTLSLLDGLVRRRVLVLATLRTEFYEHYTDDKDTPLLTRGTDPRLPSSPARILRRAQRLPLERIWCDSERRSASHSTDPRIVEALRSDRAYGVAEYLAAGPQVLTLWRSASRVRGNPRGAALVAAAIDLVRTGVDSALPPDAVERLHEHYLDQAGGPALRPEGLDEAWRWAGRIVLGVTSPLVPGRGGTWKPCDYLVSHVARRSRPNDLPAEVWAEALRVVEDARRVVVSTVARVAGHPNTAKDVLRPLVAVDDREALVNLGALLTAENDHEKAATYFRRASELGDPTGAHNMGALCVMRGDLASAHDWYTLAIERGELSSIGALGLVHEKLGNREEATNLWKRGTEAGDPGSALLYSDWLSSQWQSEEAVAALRIAADGAAVPYAALSYAGVLLRKEDHEAANAYVSKAYNAAVTQGRLGEPVGYLMAGVTAYSFGDVQAGDEWWNQARSKGCSVDWHVVDAPDGHPGLRHLAVSLDTRNKLGEEGIQHLMRTLWAGDCLDCGYPLQDGVPALYVDDQYTTADARLFHFGLCRYPRWNESALVTVAKEAGMSWEAFTAAVPADGQLVPALVVNPALEAAHLILEDQVWTPTARYGPQSPLCAPLHLRPLQAGFPARTPDSPARAFVREGEVAVSVVFEAWWAPALKEHVTLVQRHGGLLLIMTSAFEPKSSPTVETLMTVLQSQESTACWVSLGK
;
A
#
# COMPACT_ATOMS: atom_id res chain seq x y z
N MET A 1 -28.88 -9.16 -48.30
CA MET A 1 -29.03 -8.65 -46.90
C MET A 1 -28.11 -9.49 -46.03
N SER A 2 -27.58 -9.00 -44.89
CA SER A 2 -26.79 -9.90 -44.03
C SER A 2 -27.67 -11.07 -43.58
N ALA A 3 -27.09 -12.27 -43.48
CA ALA A 3 -27.77 -13.47 -42.98
C ALA A 3 -28.36 -13.29 -41.57
N ARG A 4 -27.93 -12.24 -40.86
CA ARG A 4 -28.26 -11.91 -39.47
C ARG A 4 -29.35 -10.86 -39.31
N SER A 5 -30.14 -10.56 -40.36
CA SER A 5 -31.24 -9.60 -40.25
C SER A 5 -32.37 -10.12 -39.34
N ALA A 6 -32.95 -9.27 -38.49
CA ALA A 6 -34.08 -9.60 -37.62
C ALA A 6 -35.28 -10.22 -38.38
N GLU A 7 -35.44 -9.87 -39.65
CA GLU A 7 -36.45 -10.41 -40.57
C GLU A 7 -36.29 -11.92 -40.86
N ARG A 8 -35.16 -12.54 -40.46
CA ARG A 8 -34.91 -13.98 -40.64
C ARG A 8 -35.18 -14.83 -39.39
N VAL A 9 -35.58 -14.23 -38.27
CA VAL A 9 -35.89 -14.98 -37.04
C VAL A 9 -37.40 -15.16 -36.91
N ALA A 10 -37.86 -16.40 -36.82
CA ALA A 10 -39.27 -16.75 -36.69
C ALA A 10 -39.59 -17.36 -35.33
N MET A 11 -40.82 -17.12 -34.89
CA MET A 11 -41.45 -17.90 -33.83
C MET A 11 -42.20 -19.08 -34.45
N VAL A 12 -41.93 -20.28 -33.96
CA VAL A 12 -42.54 -21.53 -34.43
C VAL A 12 -43.37 -22.13 -33.31
N GLN A 13 -44.68 -22.29 -33.57
CA GLN A 13 -45.61 -22.92 -32.65
C GLN A 13 -46.17 -24.19 -33.28
N ALA A 14 -45.58 -25.34 -32.92
CA ALA A 14 -46.09 -26.67 -33.20
C ALA A 14 -46.75 -27.23 -31.91
N ALA A 15 -46.51 -28.50 -31.57
CA ALA A 15 -46.90 -29.06 -30.29
C ALA A 15 -46.21 -28.34 -29.11
N ARG A 16 -44.99 -27.84 -29.35
CA ARG A 16 -44.25 -26.94 -28.45
C ARG A 16 -43.91 -25.63 -29.14
N GLN A 17 -43.72 -24.59 -28.34
CA GLN A 17 -43.19 -23.31 -28.82
C GLN A 17 -41.68 -23.42 -28.97
N GLY A 18 -41.16 -22.91 -30.08
CA GLY A 18 -39.74 -22.76 -30.35
C GLY A 18 -39.44 -21.58 -31.27
N SER A 19 -38.20 -21.51 -31.71
CA SER A 19 -37.67 -20.52 -32.64
C SER A 19 -37.38 -21.17 -33.99
N GLY A 20 -37.22 -20.37 -35.03
CA GLY A 20 -36.82 -20.84 -36.35
C GLY A 20 -36.01 -19.79 -37.09
N PHE A 21 -35.22 -20.24 -38.06
CA PHE A 21 -34.43 -19.39 -38.94
C PHE A 21 -34.93 -19.50 -40.39
N LEU A 22 -35.24 -18.36 -41.02
CA LEU A 22 -35.71 -18.30 -42.40
C LEU A 22 -34.53 -18.49 -43.36
N LEU A 23 -34.58 -19.60 -44.10
CA LEU A 23 -33.72 -19.84 -45.25
C LEU A 23 -34.21 -19.08 -46.48
N THR A 24 -35.54 -18.99 -46.65
CA THR A 24 -36.21 -18.13 -47.63
C THR A 24 -37.39 -17.41 -46.98
N SER A 25 -38.13 -16.58 -47.72
CA SER A 25 -39.38 -15.97 -47.25
C SER A 25 -40.46 -16.99 -46.86
N ARG A 26 -40.33 -18.27 -47.25
CA ARG A 26 -41.29 -19.35 -46.95
C ARG A 26 -40.69 -20.56 -46.25
N LEU A 27 -39.36 -20.71 -46.30
CA LEU A 27 -38.66 -21.89 -45.83
C LEU A 27 -38.00 -21.62 -44.47
N VAL A 28 -38.35 -22.39 -43.44
CA VAL A 28 -37.89 -22.17 -42.06
C VAL A 28 -37.23 -23.42 -41.49
N LEU A 29 -36.00 -23.26 -41.00
CA LEU A 29 -35.25 -24.28 -40.29
C LEU A 29 -35.49 -24.16 -38.78
N THR A 30 -35.80 -25.27 -38.10
CA THR A 30 -36.14 -25.30 -36.67
C THR A 30 -35.80 -26.67 -36.06
N SER A 31 -36.16 -26.93 -34.81
CA SER A 31 -35.88 -28.19 -34.10
C SER A 31 -37.02 -29.20 -34.25
N ALA A 32 -36.69 -30.48 -34.48
CA ALA A 32 -37.70 -31.50 -34.77
C ALA A 32 -38.55 -31.88 -33.56
N HIS A 33 -37.99 -31.80 -32.34
CA HIS A 33 -38.72 -32.13 -31.13
C HIS A 33 -39.93 -31.20 -30.86
N LEU A 34 -40.03 -30.06 -31.54
CA LEU A 34 -41.18 -29.15 -31.38
C LEU A 34 -42.49 -29.78 -31.87
N PHE A 35 -42.42 -30.78 -32.75
CA PHE A 35 -43.59 -31.29 -33.46
C PHE A 35 -44.33 -32.41 -32.74
N ASP A 36 -43.71 -33.18 -31.82
CA ASP A 36 -44.32 -34.28 -31.05
C ASP A 36 -45.44 -35.08 -31.79
N GLY A 37 -45.24 -35.38 -33.09
CA GLY A 37 -46.18 -36.15 -33.92
C GLY A 37 -47.12 -35.34 -34.83
N THR A 38 -47.15 -34.00 -34.72
CA THR A 38 -47.87 -33.09 -35.63
C THR A 38 -47.14 -32.90 -36.97
N GLU A 39 -47.88 -32.69 -38.05
CA GLU A 39 -47.35 -32.54 -39.42
C GLU A 39 -47.25 -31.08 -39.92
N GLY A 40 -47.60 -30.11 -39.07
CA GLY A 40 -47.53 -28.69 -39.39
C GLY A 40 -47.36 -27.81 -38.17
N ALA A 41 -46.94 -26.55 -38.39
CA ALA A 41 -46.72 -25.55 -37.35
C ALA A 41 -47.32 -24.20 -37.76
N ARG A 42 -47.67 -23.37 -36.78
CA ARG A 42 -47.91 -21.94 -37.02
C ARG A 42 -46.58 -21.20 -36.92
N VAL A 43 -46.25 -20.43 -37.94
CA VAL A 43 -44.99 -19.71 -38.04
C VAL A 43 -45.29 -18.23 -38.22
N ALA A 44 -44.57 -17.38 -37.50
CA ALA A 44 -44.71 -15.93 -37.64
C ALA A 44 -43.35 -15.26 -37.47
N VAL A 45 -43.10 -14.23 -38.27
CA VAL A 45 -41.97 -13.30 -38.12
C VAL A 45 -42.52 -11.98 -37.59
N PRO A 46 -42.01 -11.43 -36.47
CA PRO A 46 -42.42 -10.11 -36.00
C PRO A 46 -42.16 -9.02 -37.04
N GLY A 47 -43.17 -8.18 -37.31
CA GLY A 47 -43.11 -7.19 -38.40
C GLY A 47 -43.35 -7.77 -39.81
N GLY A 48 -43.54 -9.10 -39.92
CA GLY A 48 -43.85 -9.80 -41.16
C GLY A 48 -45.32 -9.76 -41.57
N THR A 49 -45.72 -10.66 -42.48
CA THR A 49 -47.05 -10.67 -43.12
C THR A 49 -48.17 -11.26 -42.24
N GLY A 50 -47.84 -11.73 -41.04
CA GLY A 50 -48.75 -12.36 -40.10
C GLY A 50 -48.38 -13.80 -39.78
N VAL A 51 -49.31 -14.53 -39.16
CA VAL A 51 -49.12 -15.94 -38.80
C VAL A 51 -49.50 -16.81 -40.01
N GLN A 52 -48.56 -17.61 -40.49
CA GLN A 52 -48.75 -18.55 -41.58
C GLN A 52 -48.74 -20.00 -41.08
N HIS A 53 -49.38 -20.90 -41.83
CA HIS A 53 -49.27 -22.33 -41.56
C HIS A 53 -48.11 -22.92 -42.37
N GLY A 54 -47.15 -23.52 -41.68
CA GLY A 54 -46.00 -24.20 -42.25
C GLY A 54 -46.23 -25.72 -42.29
N ARG A 55 -46.06 -26.31 -43.47
CA ARG A 55 -46.06 -27.76 -43.68
C ARG A 55 -44.65 -28.30 -43.43
N LEU A 56 -44.55 -29.42 -42.74
CA LEU A 56 -43.27 -30.10 -42.51
C LEU A 56 -42.76 -30.77 -43.78
N LEU A 57 -41.63 -30.31 -44.32
CA LEU A 57 -40.99 -30.87 -45.52
C LEU A 57 -39.97 -31.94 -45.18
N TRP A 58 -39.22 -31.73 -44.10
CA TRP A 58 -38.19 -32.65 -43.65
C TRP A 58 -38.12 -32.63 -42.12
N ARG A 59 -37.88 -33.79 -41.52
CA ARG A 59 -37.57 -33.89 -40.10
C ARG A 59 -36.60 -35.03 -39.86
N ARG A 60 -35.68 -34.81 -38.92
CA ARG A 60 -34.87 -35.88 -38.35
C ARG A 60 -34.68 -35.66 -36.86
N ARG A 61 -35.08 -36.65 -36.08
CA ARG A 61 -34.93 -36.69 -34.63
C ARG A 61 -34.36 -38.04 -34.21
N ASP A 62 -33.04 -38.07 -34.02
CA ASP A 62 -32.30 -39.21 -33.51
C ASP A 62 -31.21 -38.72 -32.55
N ALA A 63 -30.30 -39.62 -32.14
CA ALA A 63 -29.23 -39.27 -31.21
C ALA A 63 -28.31 -38.14 -31.73
N SER A 64 -28.09 -38.09 -33.05
CA SER A 64 -27.15 -37.18 -33.72
C SER A 64 -27.80 -35.93 -34.30
N CYS A 65 -29.10 -35.96 -34.63
CA CYS A 65 -29.80 -34.87 -35.29
C CYS A 65 -31.15 -34.58 -34.63
N ASP A 66 -31.50 -33.30 -34.47
CA ASP A 66 -32.79 -32.83 -33.98
C ASP A 66 -33.17 -31.54 -34.70
N ALA A 67 -33.57 -31.67 -35.97
CA ALA A 67 -33.86 -30.54 -36.84
C ALA A 67 -35.02 -30.85 -37.81
N ALA A 68 -35.76 -29.82 -38.18
CA ALA A 68 -36.93 -29.87 -39.04
C ALA A 68 -36.95 -28.67 -40.00
N LEU A 69 -37.49 -28.89 -41.20
CA LEU A 69 -37.64 -27.90 -42.24
C LEU A 69 -39.12 -27.70 -42.56
N LEU A 70 -39.59 -26.47 -42.54
CA LEU A 70 -40.97 -26.08 -42.81
C LEU A 70 -41.06 -25.24 -44.08
N GLU A 71 -42.16 -25.38 -44.80
CA GLU A 71 -42.55 -24.50 -45.90
C GLU A 71 -43.94 -23.92 -45.65
N THR A 72 -44.06 -22.60 -45.69
CA THR A 72 -45.34 -21.89 -45.61
C THR A 72 -45.94 -21.66 -46.98
N ALA A 73 -47.28 -21.64 -47.05
CA ALA A 73 -47.99 -21.40 -48.32
C ALA A 73 -47.74 -19.98 -48.86
N ASP A 74 -47.70 -18.99 -47.96
CA ASP A 74 -47.45 -17.57 -48.27
C ASP A 74 -46.14 -17.08 -47.62
N ASP A 75 -45.60 -15.99 -48.15
CA ASP A 75 -44.39 -15.34 -47.64
C ASP A 75 -44.59 -14.83 -46.22
N LEU A 76 -43.66 -15.14 -45.31
CA LEU A 76 -43.65 -14.68 -43.92
C LEU A 76 -43.20 -13.21 -43.76
N VAL A 77 -42.55 -12.64 -44.79
CA VAL A 77 -42.03 -11.26 -44.84
C VAL A 77 -42.42 -10.57 -46.15
N ALA A 78 -42.55 -9.23 -46.15
CA ALA A 78 -43.02 -8.47 -47.30
C ALA A 78 -41.90 -8.11 -48.30
N ALA A 79 -42.16 -8.28 -49.60
CA ALA A 79 -41.36 -7.96 -50.80
C ALA A 79 -40.33 -9.04 -51.29
N PRO A 80 -40.11 -9.17 -52.62
CA PRO A 80 -39.62 -10.42 -53.24
C PRO A 80 -38.09 -10.63 -53.25
N ALA A 81 -37.31 -9.74 -52.63
CA ALA A 81 -35.84 -9.78 -52.68
C ALA A 81 -35.18 -9.96 -51.30
N THR A 82 -35.95 -10.17 -50.24
CA THR A 82 -35.43 -9.82 -48.90
C THR A 82 -34.74 -10.94 -48.13
N CYS A 83 -34.88 -12.22 -48.53
CA CYS A 83 -34.16 -13.33 -47.89
C CYS A 83 -33.83 -14.48 -48.87
N PRO A 84 -32.98 -14.31 -49.89
CA PRO A 84 -32.61 -15.44 -50.75
C PRO A 84 -31.80 -16.47 -49.95
N ILE A 85 -31.96 -17.75 -50.28
CA ILE A 85 -31.19 -18.84 -49.64
C ILE A 85 -29.69 -18.75 -49.96
N SER A 86 -29.32 -18.08 -51.05
CA SER A 86 -27.93 -17.80 -51.42
C SER A 86 -27.20 -16.88 -50.44
N ASP A 87 -27.93 -16.14 -49.59
CA ASP A 87 -27.32 -15.34 -48.52
C ASP A 87 -26.95 -16.20 -47.30
N VAL A 88 -27.39 -17.47 -47.24
CA VAL A 88 -27.08 -18.38 -46.12
C VAL A 88 -25.76 -19.09 -46.39
N MET A 89 -24.73 -18.72 -45.62
CA MET A 89 -23.43 -19.40 -45.64
C MET A 89 -23.45 -20.60 -44.69
N TRP A 90 -23.47 -21.81 -45.25
CA TRP A 90 -23.53 -23.05 -44.47
C TRP A 90 -22.14 -23.40 -43.94
N GLY A 91 -21.88 -23.10 -42.67
CA GLY A 91 -20.57 -23.28 -42.05
C GLY A 91 -20.37 -24.68 -41.47
N ARG A 92 -19.24 -25.30 -41.80
CA ARG A 92 -18.70 -26.46 -41.08
C ARG A 92 -17.59 -26.01 -40.15
N VAL A 93 -17.78 -26.22 -38.85
CA VAL A 93 -16.70 -26.01 -37.87
C VAL A 93 -15.84 -27.28 -37.86
N ALA A 94 -14.72 -27.25 -38.58
CA ALA A 94 -13.82 -28.38 -38.75
C ALA A 94 -12.82 -28.56 -37.59
N SER A 95 -12.55 -27.48 -36.85
CA SER A 95 -11.64 -27.46 -35.71
C SER A 95 -12.38 -27.70 -34.39
N LEU A 96 -11.72 -28.35 -33.43
CA LEU A 96 -12.23 -28.50 -32.06
C LEU A 96 -11.89 -27.29 -31.16
N ALA A 97 -11.11 -26.34 -31.67
CA ALA A 97 -10.80 -25.10 -30.95
C ALA A 97 -12.08 -24.36 -30.55
N SER A 98 -12.09 -23.73 -29.39
CA SER A 98 -13.20 -22.91 -28.95
C SER A 98 -13.28 -21.63 -29.77
N TRP A 99 -14.48 -21.24 -30.20
CA TRP A 99 -14.70 -20.02 -30.99
C TRP A 99 -15.51 -19.03 -30.18
N GLU A 100 -14.87 -17.93 -29.82
CA GLU A 100 -15.51 -16.83 -29.10
C GLU A 100 -16.46 -16.05 -30.00
N ASN A 101 -17.35 -15.27 -29.38
CA ASN A 101 -18.31 -14.39 -30.07
C ASN A 101 -19.24 -15.15 -31.04
N CYS A 102 -19.57 -16.41 -30.72
CA CYS A 102 -20.63 -17.14 -31.40
C CYS A 102 -21.98 -16.79 -30.79
N GLU A 103 -23.03 -16.79 -31.61
CA GLU A 103 -24.32 -16.27 -31.19
C GLU A 103 -25.51 -17.08 -31.67
N ALA A 104 -26.56 -17.15 -30.86
CA ALA A 104 -27.85 -17.72 -31.23
C ALA A 104 -28.98 -16.76 -30.88
N ILE A 105 -29.84 -16.46 -31.86
CA ILE A 105 -30.94 -15.49 -31.72
C ILE A 105 -32.27 -16.22 -31.88
N GLY A 106 -33.17 -16.06 -30.91
CA GLY A 106 -34.47 -16.72 -30.88
C GLY A 106 -35.48 -16.04 -29.95
N TYR A 107 -36.62 -16.68 -29.72
CA TYR A 107 -37.74 -16.19 -28.90
C TYR A 107 -37.93 -17.09 -27.67
N PRO A 108 -37.20 -16.83 -26.56
CA PRO A 108 -37.45 -17.56 -25.33
C PRO A 108 -38.78 -17.12 -24.72
N ARG A 109 -39.44 -18.02 -24.00
CA ARG A 109 -40.74 -17.79 -23.37
C ARG A 109 -40.70 -16.72 -22.28
N ILE A 110 -39.55 -16.50 -21.65
CA ILE A 110 -39.36 -15.42 -20.67
C ILE A 110 -39.65 -14.04 -21.28
N SER A 111 -39.49 -13.89 -22.60
CA SER A 111 -39.81 -12.64 -23.30
C SER A 111 -41.32 -12.42 -23.50
N LEU A 112 -42.18 -13.35 -23.07
CA LEU A 112 -43.65 -13.23 -23.05
C LEU A 112 -44.14 -12.76 -21.67
N GLY A 113 -44.09 -11.46 -21.39
CA GLY A 113 -44.74 -10.88 -20.19
C GLY A 113 -46.26 -10.73 -20.37
N GLU A 114 -47.04 -10.75 -19.27
CA GLU A 114 -48.51 -10.59 -19.28
C GLU A 114 -48.95 -9.41 -20.18
N GLY A 115 -49.54 -9.72 -21.33
CA GLY A 115 -50.08 -8.74 -22.28
C GLY A 115 -49.07 -8.06 -23.23
N LYS A 116 -47.78 -8.41 -23.24
CA LYS A 116 -46.76 -7.83 -24.16
C LYS A 116 -46.45 -8.75 -25.35
N ARG A 117 -46.03 -8.17 -26.48
CA ARG A 117 -45.61 -8.90 -27.70
C ARG A 117 -44.30 -9.66 -27.42
N PRO A 118 -44.12 -10.90 -27.91
CA PRO A 118 -42.87 -11.64 -27.78
C PRO A 118 -41.71 -10.89 -28.43
N ASP A 119 -40.55 -10.90 -27.77
CA ASP A 119 -39.31 -10.26 -28.24
C ASP A 119 -38.15 -11.26 -28.36
N THR A 120 -37.16 -10.95 -29.19
CA THR A 120 -35.98 -11.80 -29.40
C THR A 120 -35.00 -11.68 -28.24
N GLU A 121 -34.28 -12.76 -27.97
CA GLU A 121 -33.10 -12.77 -27.11
C GLU A 121 -31.89 -13.30 -27.89
N GLN A 122 -30.73 -12.71 -27.64
CA GLN A 122 -29.48 -13.06 -28.29
C GLN A 122 -28.52 -13.65 -27.26
N ILE A 123 -28.22 -14.94 -27.41
CA ILE A 123 -27.23 -15.64 -26.60
C ILE A 123 -25.88 -15.45 -27.27
N VAL A 124 -24.94 -14.78 -26.60
CA VAL A 124 -23.54 -14.65 -27.04
C VAL A 124 -22.65 -15.48 -26.13
N GLY A 125 -21.75 -16.25 -26.72
CA GLY A 125 -20.91 -17.14 -25.96
C GLY A 125 -19.77 -17.74 -26.76
N THR A 126 -19.04 -18.63 -26.08
CA THR A 126 -17.94 -19.35 -26.68
C THR A 126 -18.44 -20.71 -27.15
N LEU A 127 -18.41 -20.94 -28.45
CA LEU A 127 -18.66 -22.23 -29.05
C LEU A 127 -17.52 -23.18 -28.63
N LYS A 128 -17.87 -24.34 -28.09
CA LYS A 128 -16.93 -25.40 -27.70
C LYS A 128 -17.22 -26.66 -28.53
N PRO A 129 -16.69 -26.78 -29.76
CA PRO A 129 -17.01 -27.89 -30.66
C PRO A 129 -16.58 -29.26 -30.11
N GLY A 130 -15.59 -29.30 -29.21
CA GLY A 130 -15.17 -30.51 -28.49
C GLY A 130 -16.11 -30.95 -27.37
N SER A 131 -17.04 -30.10 -26.92
CA SER A 131 -18.04 -30.46 -25.91
C SER A 131 -19.22 -31.19 -26.54
N SER A 132 -19.80 -32.18 -25.84
CA SER A 132 -20.86 -33.05 -26.37
C SER A 132 -20.51 -33.78 -27.70
N LEU A 133 -19.22 -33.95 -28.00
CA LEU A 133 -18.70 -34.57 -29.24
C LEU A 133 -19.26 -35.97 -29.50
N LEU A 134 -19.36 -36.81 -28.45
CA LEU A 134 -19.93 -38.16 -28.57
C LEU A 134 -21.42 -38.17 -28.95
N ARG A 135 -22.13 -37.07 -28.73
CA ARG A 135 -23.51 -36.86 -29.16
C ARG A 135 -23.61 -36.11 -30.50
N GLY A 136 -22.47 -35.71 -31.07
CA GLY A 136 -22.41 -34.96 -32.32
C GLY A 136 -23.07 -33.58 -32.24
N ARG A 137 -23.10 -32.94 -31.07
CA ARG A 137 -23.70 -31.62 -30.86
C ARG A 137 -22.62 -30.56 -30.68
N TYR A 138 -22.92 -29.33 -31.08
CA TYR A 138 -22.17 -28.16 -30.65
C TYR A 138 -22.71 -27.65 -29.32
N VAL A 139 -21.82 -27.10 -28.50
CA VAL A 139 -22.18 -26.45 -27.23
C VAL A 139 -21.75 -25.00 -27.31
N LEU A 140 -22.70 -24.08 -27.14
CA LEU A 140 -22.44 -22.67 -26.89
C LEU A 140 -22.46 -22.44 -25.38
N ASP A 141 -21.32 -22.09 -24.82
CA ASP A 141 -21.19 -21.72 -23.40
C ASP A 141 -21.44 -20.22 -23.27
N SER A 142 -22.53 -19.83 -22.62
CA SER A 142 -22.93 -18.44 -22.51
C SER A 142 -21.90 -17.64 -21.72
N ALA A 143 -21.49 -16.48 -22.22
CA ALA A 143 -20.61 -15.57 -21.48
C ALA A 143 -21.32 -14.89 -20.28
N HIS A 144 -22.63 -15.09 -20.16
CA HIS A 144 -23.49 -14.50 -19.15
C HIS A 144 -24.34 -15.57 -18.46
N SER A 145 -24.73 -15.31 -17.20
CA SER A 145 -25.60 -16.21 -16.44
C SER A 145 -26.95 -16.41 -17.13
N PRO A 146 -27.53 -17.62 -17.08
CA PRO A 146 -28.83 -17.88 -17.68
C PRO A 146 -29.92 -17.03 -17.01
N PRO A 147 -31.01 -16.71 -17.74
CA PRO A 147 -32.10 -15.94 -17.18
C PRO A 147 -32.71 -16.64 -15.96
N PRO A 148 -33.19 -15.88 -14.97
CA PRO A 148 -33.88 -16.46 -13.82
C PRO A 148 -35.17 -17.18 -14.26
N SER A 149 -35.48 -18.33 -13.67
CA SER A 149 -36.72 -19.06 -13.95
C SER A 149 -37.93 -18.25 -13.48
N VAL A 150 -38.85 -17.92 -14.38
CA VAL A 150 -39.98 -17.01 -14.10
C VAL A 150 -41.05 -17.65 -13.22
N ASP A 151 -41.26 -18.95 -13.36
CA ASP A 151 -42.21 -19.71 -12.55
C ASP A 151 -41.60 -21.08 -12.25
N GLY A 152 -41.65 -21.55 -11.00
CA GLY A 152 -41.14 -22.85 -10.58
C GLY A 152 -41.80 -24.08 -11.25
N SER A 153 -42.59 -23.86 -12.30
CA SER A 153 -43.23 -24.89 -13.14
C SER A 153 -42.60 -25.03 -14.54
N SER A 154 -41.76 -24.08 -14.99
CA SER A 154 -41.10 -24.18 -16.31
C SER A 154 -39.74 -24.88 -16.19
N PRO A 155 -39.48 -25.96 -16.94
CA PRO A 155 -38.29 -26.80 -16.76
C PRO A 155 -36.99 -26.20 -17.30
N SER A 156 -37.04 -25.07 -18.03
CA SER A 156 -35.86 -24.37 -18.56
C SER A 156 -36.13 -22.87 -18.72
N PRO A 157 -35.19 -21.99 -18.33
CA PRO A 157 -35.26 -20.54 -18.58
C PRO A 157 -35.10 -20.17 -20.06
N TRP A 158 -34.54 -21.07 -20.88
CA TRP A 158 -34.38 -20.90 -22.33
C TRP A 158 -35.52 -21.53 -23.15
N GLN A 159 -36.57 -22.01 -22.48
CA GLN A 159 -37.70 -22.65 -23.15
C GLN A 159 -38.22 -21.73 -24.27
N GLY A 160 -38.22 -22.18 -25.53
CA GLY A 160 -38.57 -21.37 -26.71
C GLY A 160 -37.39 -21.05 -27.63
N MET A 161 -36.13 -21.15 -27.16
CA MET A 161 -34.93 -20.98 -28.01
C MET A 161 -34.67 -22.15 -28.97
N SER A 162 -35.28 -23.31 -28.72
CA SER A 162 -35.13 -24.48 -29.58
C SER A 162 -35.56 -24.19 -31.01
N GLY A 163 -34.62 -24.33 -31.94
CA GLY A 163 -34.74 -24.06 -33.36
C GLY A 163 -34.11 -22.74 -33.82
N ALA A 164 -33.53 -21.95 -32.90
CA ALA A 164 -32.73 -20.78 -33.23
C ALA A 164 -31.49 -21.16 -34.05
N GLY A 165 -31.12 -20.33 -35.02
CA GLY A 165 -29.86 -20.47 -35.76
C GLY A 165 -28.67 -20.08 -34.90
N LEU A 166 -27.63 -20.92 -34.89
CA LEU A 166 -26.35 -20.67 -34.24
C LEU A 166 -25.33 -20.22 -35.28
N PHE A 167 -24.70 -19.06 -35.04
CA PHE A 167 -23.81 -18.39 -35.97
C PHE A 167 -22.41 -18.19 -35.41
N ALA A 168 -21.43 -18.29 -36.30
CA ALA A 168 -20.06 -17.84 -36.07
C ALA A 168 -19.65 -16.94 -37.23
N GLY A 169 -19.59 -15.62 -36.99
CA GLY A 169 -19.57 -14.65 -38.09
C GLY A 169 -20.78 -14.85 -39.01
N GLU A 170 -20.62 -14.61 -40.32
CA GLU A 170 -21.73 -14.76 -41.27
C GLU A 170 -22.13 -16.22 -41.55
N TYR A 171 -21.45 -17.21 -40.94
CA TYR A 171 -21.73 -18.63 -41.13
C TYR A 171 -22.81 -19.13 -40.18
N LEU A 172 -23.89 -19.71 -40.73
CA LEU A 172 -24.82 -20.55 -39.97
C LEU A 172 -24.14 -21.89 -39.73
N ILE A 173 -23.83 -22.20 -38.47
CA ILE A 173 -23.07 -23.40 -38.08
C ILE A 173 -23.93 -24.43 -37.34
N GLY A 174 -25.08 -24.05 -36.79
CA GLY A 174 -25.96 -25.02 -36.15
C GLY A 174 -27.39 -24.56 -35.89
N VAL A 175 -28.20 -25.47 -35.36
CA VAL A 175 -29.59 -25.25 -34.95
C VAL A 175 -29.75 -25.63 -33.49
N VAL A 176 -30.13 -24.68 -32.62
CA VAL A 176 -30.27 -24.89 -31.18
C VAL A 176 -31.31 -25.96 -30.88
N CYS A 177 -30.95 -27.02 -30.16
CA CYS A 177 -31.83 -28.15 -29.88
C CYS A 177 -32.08 -28.43 -28.40
N GLY A 178 -31.36 -27.79 -27.48
CA GLY A 178 -31.62 -27.93 -26.06
C GLY A 178 -30.66 -27.16 -25.17
N ASP A 179 -30.89 -27.23 -23.88
CA ASP A 179 -30.09 -26.58 -22.85
C ASP A 179 -29.94 -27.54 -21.65
N PRO A 180 -28.73 -28.08 -21.40
CA PRO A 180 -28.56 -29.13 -20.42
C PRO A 180 -28.72 -28.59 -18.99
N VAL A 181 -29.77 -29.06 -18.30
CA VAL A 181 -30.12 -28.70 -16.90
C VAL A 181 -28.94 -28.89 -15.93
N GLN A 182 -28.10 -29.89 -16.19
CA GLN A 182 -26.93 -30.24 -15.37
C GLN A 182 -25.89 -29.12 -15.24
N TRP A 183 -25.93 -28.14 -16.15
CA TRP A 183 -25.06 -26.96 -16.16
C TRP A 183 -25.78 -25.69 -15.72
N GLY A 184 -26.87 -25.84 -14.96
CA GLY A 184 -27.69 -24.72 -14.49
C GLY A 184 -28.27 -23.89 -15.63
N HIS A 185 -28.41 -24.46 -16.83
CA HIS A 185 -28.83 -23.79 -18.08
C HIS A 185 -27.86 -22.75 -18.64
N ALA A 186 -26.61 -22.69 -18.17
CA ALA A 186 -25.59 -21.75 -18.70
C ALA A 186 -25.11 -22.10 -20.12
N ARG A 187 -25.52 -23.27 -20.65
CA ARG A 187 -25.10 -23.80 -21.94
C ARG A 187 -26.30 -24.07 -22.83
N VAL A 188 -26.08 -23.93 -24.14
CA VAL A 188 -27.04 -24.29 -25.17
C VAL A 188 -26.40 -25.28 -26.14
N GLU A 189 -27.08 -26.39 -26.39
CA GLU A 189 -26.69 -27.39 -27.38
C GLU A 189 -27.33 -27.09 -28.74
N ALA A 190 -26.57 -27.27 -29.81
CA ALA A 190 -27.02 -27.11 -31.18
C ALA A 190 -26.61 -28.28 -32.07
N VAL A 191 -27.44 -28.59 -33.07
CA VAL A 191 -27.14 -29.56 -34.13
C VAL A 191 -26.23 -28.89 -35.14
N PRO A 192 -25.04 -29.44 -35.46
CA PRO A 192 -24.21 -28.92 -36.54
C PRO A 192 -24.96 -28.95 -37.88
N VAL A 193 -24.97 -27.85 -38.65
CA VAL A 193 -25.61 -27.86 -39.98
C VAL A 193 -24.92 -28.80 -40.96
N SER A 194 -23.66 -29.18 -40.71
CA SER A 194 -22.97 -30.21 -41.51
C SER A 194 -23.66 -31.57 -41.47
N ILE A 195 -24.34 -31.91 -40.36
CA ILE A 195 -25.16 -33.11 -40.25
C ILE A 195 -26.42 -33.01 -41.12
N LEU A 196 -27.01 -31.81 -41.21
CA LEU A 196 -28.21 -31.56 -42.02
C LEU A 196 -27.88 -31.60 -43.51
N VAL A 197 -26.87 -30.83 -43.94
CA VAL A 197 -26.45 -30.77 -45.35
C VAL A 197 -25.88 -32.11 -45.83
N GLY A 198 -25.23 -32.88 -44.94
CA GLY A 198 -24.78 -34.24 -45.24
C GLY A 198 -25.90 -35.27 -45.39
N ASP A 199 -27.16 -34.93 -45.06
CA ASP A 199 -28.32 -35.81 -45.22
C ASP A 199 -28.93 -35.66 -46.63
N PRO A 200 -28.87 -36.68 -47.51
CA PRO A 200 -29.40 -36.57 -48.87
C PRO A 200 -30.90 -36.27 -48.94
N SER A 201 -31.65 -36.58 -47.89
CA SER A 201 -33.09 -36.27 -47.82
C SER A 201 -33.35 -34.80 -47.49
N PHE A 202 -32.48 -34.16 -46.71
CA PHE A 202 -32.54 -32.72 -46.45
C PHE A 202 -32.09 -31.92 -47.68
N ASP A 203 -30.98 -32.30 -48.31
CA ASP A 203 -30.49 -31.67 -49.55
C ASP A 203 -31.57 -31.67 -50.64
N ARG A 204 -32.26 -32.81 -50.81
CA ARG A 204 -33.39 -32.91 -51.74
C ARG A 204 -34.55 -31.99 -51.37
N ALA A 205 -34.95 -31.96 -50.10
CA ALA A 205 -36.06 -31.12 -49.64
C ALA A 205 -35.78 -29.62 -49.84
N VAL A 206 -34.54 -29.17 -49.60
CA VAL A 206 -34.13 -27.78 -49.85
C VAL A 206 -34.05 -27.49 -51.35
N TRP A 207 -33.51 -28.41 -52.16
CA TRP A 207 -33.46 -28.27 -53.61
C TRP A 207 -34.86 -28.17 -54.24
N GLU A 208 -35.78 -29.04 -53.83
CA GLU A 208 -37.16 -29.04 -54.34
C GLU A 208 -37.92 -27.77 -53.95
N ALA A 209 -37.68 -27.21 -52.76
CA ALA A 209 -38.39 -26.02 -52.27
C ALA A 209 -37.75 -24.69 -52.70
N ALA A 210 -36.42 -24.61 -52.84
CA ALA A 210 -35.70 -23.36 -53.07
C ALA A 210 -34.82 -23.35 -54.34
N GLY A 211 -34.68 -24.48 -55.05
CA GLY A 211 -33.90 -24.56 -56.28
C GLY A 211 -32.38 -24.34 -56.10
N VAL A 212 -31.88 -24.47 -54.87
CA VAL A 212 -30.45 -24.34 -54.53
C VAL A 212 -30.06 -25.48 -53.59
N ARG A 213 -28.88 -26.07 -53.82
CA ARG A 213 -28.31 -27.07 -52.91
C ARG A 213 -27.44 -26.38 -51.87
N PRO A 214 -27.60 -26.69 -50.57
CA PRO A 214 -26.70 -26.20 -49.55
C PRO A 214 -25.27 -26.71 -49.79
N GLU A 215 -24.30 -25.80 -49.86
CA GLU A 215 -22.88 -26.16 -49.96
C GLU A 215 -22.17 -25.82 -48.65
N LEU A 216 -21.57 -26.83 -48.01
CA LEU A 216 -20.80 -26.62 -46.77
C LEU A 216 -19.46 -25.98 -47.08
N VAL A 217 -19.23 -24.84 -46.45
CA VAL A 217 -17.94 -24.15 -46.45
C VAL A 217 -17.32 -24.34 -45.06
N ASP A 218 -16.01 -24.61 -45.00
CA ASP A 218 -15.31 -24.62 -43.72
C ASP A 218 -15.36 -23.19 -43.15
N ALA A 219 -16.08 -23.03 -42.03
CA ALA A 219 -16.17 -21.75 -41.37
C ALA A 219 -14.78 -21.37 -40.86
N VAL A 220 -14.52 -20.06 -40.81
CA VAL A 220 -13.28 -19.50 -40.26
C VAL A 220 -13.65 -18.63 -39.06
N SER A 221 -12.96 -18.79 -37.94
CA SER A 221 -13.26 -18.02 -36.72
C SER A 221 -13.14 -16.51 -36.98
N PRO A 222 -14.09 -15.66 -36.54
CA PRO A 222 -14.07 -14.21 -36.79
C PRO A 222 -12.83 -13.48 -36.25
N VAL A 223 -12.11 -14.10 -35.32
CA VAL A 223 -10.84 -13.57 -34.77
C VAL A 223 -9.69 -13.65 -35.82
N ALA A 224 -9.86 -14.44 -36.89
CA ALA A 224 -8.80 -14.71 -37.85
C ALA A 224 -8.71 -13.73 -39.05
N GLU A 225 -9.68 -12.82 -39.27
CA GLU A 225 -9.66 -11.92 -40.45
C GLU A 225 -8.99 -10.55 -40.21
N ALA A 226 -8.60 -10.21 -38.98
CA ALA A 226 -7.89 -8.96 -38.66
C ALA A 226 -6.43 -9.15 -38.22
N ALA A 227 -5.90 -10.37 -38.29
CA ALA A 227 -4.51 -10.68 -37.97
C ALA A 227 -3.84 -11.38 -39.16
N GLN A 228 -3.01 -10.67 -39.92
CA GLN A 228 -2.00 -11.35 -40.74
C GLN A 228 -1.04 -12.15 -39.83
N PRO A 229 -0.47 -13.25 -40.33
CA PRO A 229 -0.95 -14.64 -40.21
C PRO A 229 -0.78 -15.24 -38.79
N PRO A 230 -1.39 -16.38 -38.41
CA PRO A 230 -0.98 -17.14 -37.24
C PRO A 230 -0.01 -18.25 -37.68
N PRO A 231 1.30 -18.14 -37.47
CA PRO A 231 2.13 -19.32 -37.55
C PRO A 231 2.17 -19.90 -36.14
N ASP A 232 2.00 -21.20 -36.05
CA ASP A 232 2.50 -21.96 -34.91
C ASP A 232 1.57 -22.09 -33.68
N SER A 233 1.55 -23.33 -33.19
CA SER A 233 1.23 -23.77 -31.85
C SER A 233 1.24 -22.67 -30.78
N PHE A 234 0.24 -22.65 -29.88
CA PHE A 234 0.34 -21.94 -28.59
C PHE A 234 1.69 -22.30 -27.94
N GLU A 235 2.62 -21.35 -28.00
CA GLU A 235 3.93 -21.50 -27.39
C GLU A 235 3.76 -21.10 -25.92
N PHE A 236 3.98 -22.03 -24.98
CA PHE A 236 3.96 -21.65 -23.56
C PHE A 236 4.99 -20.57 -23.33
N ILE A 237 4.60 -19.49 -22.65
CA ILE A 237 5.50 -18.37 -22.37
C ILE A 237 6.47 -18.81 -21.28
N TRP A 238 7.70 -19.09 -21.68
CA TRP A 238 8.79 -19.45 -20.79
C TRP A 238 9.63 -18.22 -20.45
N GLN A 239 9.89 -18.02 -19.17
CA GLN A 239 10.74 -16.91 -18.70
C GLN A 239 11.75 -17.41 -17.65
N PRO A 240 12.92 -16.77 -17.51
CA PRO A 240 13.85 -17.08 -16.44
C PRO A 240 13.18 -16.92 -15.07
N VAL A 241 13.35 -17.91 -14.20
CA VAL A 241 12.80 -17.88 -12.83
C VAL A 241 13.23 -16.63 -12.07
N ARG A 242 14.48 -16.19 -12.24
CA ARG A 242 15.00 -14.95 -11.64
C ARG A 242 14.22 -13.68 -12.01
N GLU A 243 13.60 -13.67 -13.19
CA GLU A 243 12.86 -12.54 -13.79
C GLU A 243 11.33 -12.67 -13.60
N ALA A 244 10.85 -13.75 -12.97
CA ALA A 244 9.42 -13.98 -12.75
C ALA A 244 8.78 -12.90 -11.85
N ASP A 245 7.66 -12.33 -12.29
CA ASP A 245 6.85 -11.37 -11.51
C ASP A 245 5.89 -12.12 -10.56
N PRO A 246 6.01 -11.96 -9.23
CA PRO A 246 5.18 -12.69 -8.26
C PRO A 246 3.67 -12.56 -8.50
N MET A 247 3.18 -11.39 -8.92
CA MET A 247 1.73 -11.19 -9.11
C MET A 247 1.19 -11.96 -10.31
N ARG A 248 2.00 -12.13 -11.35
CA ARG A 248 1.65 -12.97 -12.51
C ARG A 248 1.60 -14.45 -12.17
N PHE A 249 2.14 -14.87 -11.03
CA PHE A 249 2.15 -16.26 -10.55
C PHE A 249 1.15 -16.51 -9.40
N GLY A 250 0.13 -15.67 -9.27
CA GLY A 250 -0.99 -15.86 -8.34
C GLY A 250 -0.81 -15.25 -6.95
N ILE A 251 0.29 -14.52 -6.69
CA ILE A 251 0.50 -13.84 -5.41
C ILE A 251 -0.39 -12.59 -5.36
N HIS A 252 -1.31 -12.55 -4.40
CA HIS A 252 -2.21 -11.42 -4.20
C HIS A 252 -1.47 -10.14 -3.76
N PRO A 253 -1.97 -8.96 -4.17
CA PRO A 253 -1.44 -7.69 -3.71
C PRO A 253 -1.69 -7.52 -2.21
N ALA A 254 -0.66 -7.02 -1.52
CA ALA A 254 -0.70 -6.65 -0.12
C ALA A 254 -1.34 -5.24 0.06
N PRO A 255 -1.59 -4.81 1.31
CA PRO A 255 -2.07 -3.46 1.58
C PRO A 255 -1.21 -2.38 0.92
N GLU A 256 -1.82 -1.28 0.48
CA GLU A 256 -1.09 -0.13 -0.04
C GLU A 256 -0.27 0.54 1.07
N ALA A 257 1.02 0.80 0.80
CA ALA A 257 1.90 1.61 1.64
C ALA A 257 2.78 2.50 0.73
N PRO A 258 2.83 3.83 0.94
CA PRO A 258 3.63 4.74 0.12
C PRO A 258 5.10 4.30 0.09
N GLY A 259 5.70 4.25 -1.10
CA GLY A 259 7.10 3.85 -1.27
C GLY A 259 7.38 2.35 -1.23
N HIS A 260 6.36 1.50 -1.05
CA HIS A 260 6.52 0.04 -1.00
C HIS A 260 5.83 -0.67 -2.19
N SER A 261 6.40 -1.81 -2.61
CA SER A 261 5.87 -2.66 -3.69
C SER A 261 4.49 -3.24 -3.35
N GLN A 262 3.68 -3.57 -4.37
CA GLN A 262 2.39 -4.24 -4.20
C GLN A 262 2.51 -5.64 -3.56
N VAL A 263 3.71 -6.23 -3.54
CA VAL A 263 4.02 -7.46 -2.80
C VAL A 263 4.99 -7.12 -1.67
N VAL A 264 4.68 -7.61 -0.46
CA VAL A 264 5.55 -7.42 0.72
C VAL A 264 6.84 -8.23 0.63
N GLU A 265 7.84 -7.81 1.40
CA GLU A 265 9.03 -8.63 1.68
C GLU A 265 8.62 -10.06 2.08
N TYR A 266 9.36 -11.05 1.60
CA TYR A 266 9.11 -12.42 2.00
C TYR A 266 9.70 -12.70 3.38
N VAL A 267 8.85 -13.06 4.35
CA VAL A 267 9.31 -13.60 5.63
C VAL A 267 9.49 -15.10 5.49
N GLY A 268 10.70 -15.58 5.81
CA GLY A 268 11.02 -17.00 5.80
C GLY A 268 10.05 -17.83 6.65
N ARG A 269 9.58 -18.94 6.10
CA ARG A 269 8.66 -19.88 6.73
C ARG A 269 9.40 -21.12 7.23
N ALA A 270 8.89 -21.76 8.26
CA ALA A 270 9.50 -22.98 8.83
C ALA A 270 9.57 -24.14 7.81
N VAL A 271 8.67 -24.15 6.82
CA VAL A 271 8.65 -25.13 5.74
C VAL A 271 9.73 -24.88 4.67
N ASP A 272 10.36 -23.69 4.64
CA ASP A 272 11.26 -23.28 3.55
C ASP A 272 12.47 -24.20 3.42
N ALA A 273 13.07 -24.62 4.53
CA ALA A 273 14.18 -25.57 4.49
C ALA A 273 13.77 -26.93 3.88
N GLN A 274 12.54 -27.36 4.11
CA GLN A 274 12.00 -28.59 3.52
C GLN A 274 11.68 -28.38 2.04
N LEU A 275 11.04 -27.26 1.67
CA LEU A 275 10.78 -26.90 0.27
C LEU A 275 12.08 -26.88 -0.53
N ASP A 276 13.09 -26.18 -0.02
CA ASP A 276 14.40 -26.04 -0.64
C ASP A 276 15.10 -27.41 -0.82
N ALA A 277 15.03 -28.29 0.19
CA ALA A 277 15.58 -29.66 0.09
C ALA A 277 14.82 -30.55 -0.91
N HIS A 278 13.49 -30.41 -1.01
CA HIS A 278 12.69 -31.15 -1.98
C HIS A 278 12.95 -30.66 -3.40
N LEU A 279 13.11 -29.34 -3.60
CA LEU A 279 13.49 -28.78 -4.88
C LEU A 279 14.89 -29.25 -5.32
N ASP A 280 15.87 -29.27 -4.42
CA ASP A 280 17.21 -29.81 -4.72
C ASP A 280 17.14 -31.29 -5.15
N ALA A 281 16.35 -32.11 -4.44
CA ALA A 281 16.21 -33.53 -4.78
C ALA A 281 15.48 -33.74 -6.13
N LEU A 282 14.52 -32.88 -6.45
CA LEU A 282 13.76 -32.93 -7.69
C LEU A 282 14.50 -32.30 -8.87
N ALA A 283 15.46 -31.40 -8.63
CA ALA A 283 16.24 -30.71 -9.66
C ALA A 283 16.92 -31.69 -10.63
N ASP A 284 17.45 -32.81 -10.12
CA ASP A 284 18.19 -33.81 -10.90
C ASP A 284 17.29 -34.89 -11.51
N SER A 285 16.12 -35.13 -10.90
CA SER A 285 15.25 -36.28 -11.20
C SER A 285 13.95 -35.91 -11.93
N GLY A 286 13.57 -34.63 -11.93
CA GLY A 286 12.22 -34.18 -12.28
C GLY A 286 11.18 -34.67 -11.26
N GLY A 287 9.94 -34.21 -11.39
CA GLY A 287 8.88 -34.62 -10.45
C GLY A 287 7.89 -33.52 -10.18
N MET A 288 7.03 -33.76 -9.20
CA MET A 288 6.00 -32.82 -8.79
C MET A 288 6.12 -32.52 -7.29
N LEU A 289 6.22 -31.24 -6.94
CA LEU A 289 6.14 -30.75 -5.57
C LEU A 289 4.80 -30.03 -5.39
N LEU A 290 4.03 -30.46 -4.40
CA LEU A 290 2.71 -29.95 -4.10
C LEU A 290 2.69 -29.33 -2.70
N LEU A 291 2.41 -28.02 -2.62
CA LEU A 291 2.22 -27.33 -1.37
C LEU A 291 0.72 -27.23 -1.05
N THR A 292 0.30 -27.86 0.07
CA THR A 292 -1.09 -27.86 0.55
C THR A 292 -1.26 -26.95 1.76
N GLY A 293 -2.45 -26.41 2.00
CA GLY A 293 -2.71 -25.51 3.14
C GLY A 293 -3.97 -24.67 2.95
N ASP A 294 -4.40 -23.99 4.01
CA ASP A 294 -5.65 -23.21 4.03
C ASP A 294 -5.63 -22.04 3.04
N SER A 295 -6.81 -21.51 2.70
CA SER A 295 -6.92 -20.36 1.80
C SER A 295 -6.12 -19.17 2.33
N ALA A 296 -5.41 -18.46 1.46
CA ALA A 296 -4.53 -17.34 1.83
C ALA A 296 -3.44 -17.64 2.91
N ALA A 297 -3.10 -18.90 3.20
CA ALA A 297 -2.03 -19.27 4.16
C ALA A 297 -0.60 -18.91 3.71
N GLY A 298 -0.43 -18.43 2.47
CA GLY A 298 0.86 -18.06 1.88
C GLY A 298 1.51 -19.16 1.01
N LYS A 299 0.76 -20.17 0.57
CA LYS A 299 1.26 -21.30 -0.25
C LYS A 299 2.01 -20.82 -1.49
N THR A 300 1.32 -20.06 -2.34
CA THR A 300 1.84 -19.52 -3.59
C THR A 300 3.10 -18.70 -3.34
N ARG A 301 3.11 -17.87 -2.29
CA ARG A 301 4.27 -17.05 -1.92
C ARG A 301 5.48 -17.89 -1.48
N SER A 302 5.29 -18.86 -0.59
CA SER A 302 6.40 -19.70 -0.08
C SER A 302 7.02 -20.58 -1.16
N LEU A 303 6.18 -21.19 -2.01
CA LEU A 303 6.66 -22.02 -3.13
C LEU A 303 7.40 -21.17 -4.17
N PHE A 304 6.94 -19.94 -4.41
CA PHE A 304 7.53 -19.03 -5.40
C PHE A 304 8.92 -18.56 -4.96
N GLU A 305 9.07 -18.24 -3.68
CA GLU A 305 10.35 -17.78 -3.13
C GLU A 305 11.36 -18.93 -3.04
N SER A 306 10.92 -20.15 -2.71
CA SER A 306 11.78 -21.34 -2.81
C SER A 306 12.21 -21.62 -4.25
N MET A 307 11.28 -21.52 -5.22
CA MET A 307 11.61 -21.62 -6.65
C MET A 307 12.65 -20.59 -7.07
N ARG A 308 12.50 -19.32 -6.68
CA ARG A 308 13.48 -18.26 -7.01
C ARG A 308 14.86 -18.50 -6.40
N ARG A 309 14.92 -18.95 -5.15
CA ARG A 309 16.20 -19.26 -4.47
C ARG A 309 16.94 -20.44 -5.09
N LYS A 310 16.20 -21.50 -5.48
CA LYS A 310 16.80 -22.79 -5.88
C LYS A 310 16.91 -23.00 -7.39
N LEU A 311 16.00 -22.43 -8.16
CA LEU A 311 15.83 -22.72 -9.59
C LEU A 311 16.03 -21.46 -10.46
N GLY A 312 16.77 -20.45 -9.96
CA GLY A 312 16.92 -19.15 -10.60
C GLY A 312 17.42 -19.16 -12.06
N ASP A 313 18.24 -20.15 -12.42
CA ASP A 313 18.80 -20.34 -13.77
C ASP A 313 17.88 -21.13 -14.72
N ARG A 314 16.77 -21.67 -14.20
CA ARG A 314 15.78 -22.43 -14.99
C ARG A 314 14.72 -21.52 -15.59
N LEU A 315 14.02 -22.05 -16.58
CA LEU A 315 12.89 -21.38 -17.23
C LEU A 315 11.57 -21.89 -16.63
N VAL A 316 10.70 -20.97 -16.23
CA VAL A 316 9.36 -21.27 -15.70
C VAL A 316 8.27 -20.82 -16.66
N CYS A 317 7.21 -21.62 -16.78
CA CYS A 317 5.94 -21.19 -17.37
C CYS A 317 4.80 -21.41 -16.37
N MET A 318 3.87 -20.46 -16.29
CA MET A 318 2.55 -20.69 -15.70
C MET A 318 1.55 -20.79 -16.85
N PRO A 319 1.07 -21.99 -17.18
CA PRO A 319 0.02 -22.13 -18.17
C PRO A 319 -1.25 -21.40 -17.72
N ASP A 320 -2.02 -20.89 -18.67
CA ASP A 320 -3.39 -20.47 -18.37
C ASP A 320 -4.18 -21.69 -17.83
N PRO A 321 -4.98 -21.56 -16.77
CA PRO A 321 -5.84 -22.64 -16.27
C PRO A 321 -6.67 -23.32 -17.35
N ASP A 322 -7.07 -22.59 -18.39
CA ASP A 322 -7.84 -23.10 -19.51
C ASP A 322 -6.99 -23.70 -20.65
N ALA A 323 -5.66 -23.55 -20.63
CA ALA A 323 -4.76 -24.07 -21.68
C ALA A 323 -4.70 -25.61 -21.74
N ASP A 324 -4.55 -26.15 -22.95
CA ASP A 324 -4.30 -27.58 -23.17
C ASP A 324 -2.84 -27.92 -22.83
N LEU A 325 -2.63 -28.64 -21.73
CA LEU A 325 -1.31 -28.97 -21.23
C LEU A 325 -0.65 -30.12 -22.00
N SER A 326 -1.37 -30.81 -22.89
CA SER A 326 -0.84 -31.94 -23.67
C SER A 326 0.31 -31.54 -24.61
N ALA A 327 0.43 -30.25 -24.92
CA ALA A 327 1.51 -29.69 -25.74
C ALA A 327 2.83 -29.46 -24.98
N LEU A 328 2.85 -29.48 -23.63
CA LEU A 328 4.05 -29.29 -22.80
C LEU A 328 5.26 -30.21 -23.13
N PRO A 329 5.07 -31.46 -23.63
CA PRO A 329 6.18 -32.29 -24.07
C PRO A 329 6.75 -31.92 -25.44
N SER A 330 6.21 -30.95 -26.17
CA SER A 330 6.64 -30.67 -27.56
C SER A 330 7.88 -29.75 -27.65
N PHE A 331 8.31 -29.15 -26.54
CA PHE A 331 9.45 -28.21 -26.50
C PHE A 331 10.81 -28.93 -26.43
N THR A 332 11.84 -28.31 -27.02
CA THR A 332 13.24 -28.78 -27.02
C THR A 332 14.00 -28.29 -25.79
N GLY A 333 14.60 -29.20 -25.00
CA GLY A 333 15.48 -28.90 -23.85
C GLY A 333 14.82 -29.04 -22.47
N GLY A 334 14.59 -30.28 -22.02
CA GLY A 334 13.74 -30.61 -20.86
C GLY A 334 14.34 -30.48 -19.46
N GLU A 335 15.67 -30.39 -19.31
CA GLU A 335 16.33 -30.54 -18.00
C GLU A 335 16.27 -29.26 -17.13
N ASP A 336 16.03 -28.09 -17.73
CA ASP A 336 16.04 -26.78 -17.05
C ASP A 336 14.67 -26.08 -17.03
N ARG A 337 13.58 -26.85 -16.96
CA ARG A 337 12.20 -26.34 -17.09
C ARG A 337 11.35 -26.57 -15.83
N VAL A 338 10.54 -25.57 -15.49
CA VAL A 338 9.60 -25.58 -14.37
C VAL A 338 8.19 -25.24 -14.87
N VAL A 339 7.20 -26.09 -14.57
CA VAL A 339 5.78 -25.82 -14.83
C VAL A 339 5.13 -25.43 -13.52
N TRP A 340 4.57 -24.22 -13.45
CA TRP A 340 3.88 -23.68 -12.29
C TRP A 340 2.37 -23.81 -12.44
N LEU A 341 1.71 -24.50 -11.50
CA LEU A 341 0.27 -24.72 -11.47
C LEU A 341 -0.30 -24.18 -10.15
N ASP A 342 -0.63 -22.89 -10.12
CA ASP A 342 -1.28 -22.29 -8.95
C ASP A 342 -2.74 -22.73 -8.86
N ASP A 343 -3.21 -23.18 -7.70
CA ASP A 343 -4.56 -23.71 -7.54
C ASP A 343 -4.82 -24.92 -8.46
N LEU A 344 -4.08 -26.00 -8.21
CA LEU A 344 -4.03 -27.24 -9.00
C LEU A 344 -5.41 -27.80 -9.39
N GLN A 345 -6.45 -27.58 -8.60
CA GLN A 345 -7.82 -28.00 -8.92
C GLN A 345 -8.28 -27.55 -10.32
N ASP A 346 -7.80 -26.40 -10.80
CA ASP A 346 -8.20 -25.83 -12.09
C ASP A 346 -7.53 -26.55 -13.28
N TYR A 347 -6.44 -27.28 -13.01
CA TYR A 347 -5.67 -28.03 -14.01
C TYR A 347 -5.99 -29.53 -13.99
N LEU A 348 -6.81 -30.03 -13.05
CA LEU A 348 -7.17 -31.45 -12.92
C LEU A 348 -8.31 -31.84 -13.89
N ARG A 349 -8.11 -31.54 -15.18
CA ARG A 349 -9.04 -31.78 -16.30
C ARG A 349 -8.49 -32.85 -17.26
N SER A 350 -9.30 -33.32 -18.21
CA SER A 350 -8.88 -34.36 -19.18
C SER A 350 -7.80 -33.90 -20.18
N ASP A 351 -7.79 -32.61 -20.46
CA ASP A 351 -6.84 -31.84 -21.29
C ASP A 351 -5.82 -31.04 -20.43
N GLY A 352 -5.93 -31.13 -19.11
CA GLY A 352 -5.01 -30.53 -18.15
C GLY A 352 -3.90 -31.48 -17.72
N LEU A 353 -3.53 -31.45 -16.44
CA LEU A 353 -2.52 -32.33 -15.87
C LEU A 353 -3.10 -33.74 -15.71
N THR A 354 -2.72 -34.64 -16.62
CA THR A 354 -3.03 -36.08 -16.52
C THR A 354 -1.83 -36.86 -15.98
N LEU A 355 -2.06 -38.08 -15.46
CA LEU A 355 -0.96 -38.97 -15.05
C LEU A 355 0.03 -39.25 -16.18
N SER A 356 -0.47 -39.47 -17.39
CA SER A 356 0.37 -39.76 -18.56
C SER A 356 1.23 -38.57 -18.96
N LEU A 357 0.68 -37.36 -18.85
CA LEU A 357 1.41 -36.12 -19.06
C LEU A 357 2.47 -35.92 -17.97
N LEU A 358 2.10 -36.07 -16.70
CA LEU A 358 3.03 -35.95 -15.57
C LEU A 358 4.19 -36.94 -15.71
N ASP A 359 3.92 -38.22 -16.00
CA ASP A 359 4.96 -39.23 -16.24
C ASP A 359 5.87 -38.84 -17.43
N GLY A 360 5.32 -38.17 -18.45
CA GLY A 360 6.08 -37.64 -19.59
C GLY A 360 7.01 -36.48 -19.21
N LEU A 361 6.53 -35.56 -18.38
CA LEU A 361 7.30 -34.43 -17.85
C LEU A 361 8.44 -34.93 -16.94
N VAL A 362 8.15 -35.87 -16.05
CA VAL A 362 9.16 -36.47 -15.16
C VAL A 362 10.26 -37.20 -15.94
N ARG A 363 9.93 -37.97 -16.98
CA ARG A 363 10.94 -38.62 -17.86
C ARG A 363 11.90 -37.63 -18.53
N ARG A 364 11.47 -36.37 -18.70
CA ARG A 364 12.26 -35.30 -19.30
C ARG A 364 12.94 -34.41 -18.27
N ARG A 365 12.89 -34.76 -16.98
CA ARG A 365 13.43 -34.00 -15.84
C ARG A 365 12.78 -32.62 -15.64
N VAL A 366 11.54 -32.44 -16.08
CA VAL A 366 10.76 -31.21 -15.84
C VAL A 366 10.23 -31.23 -14.40
N LEU A 367 10.33 -30.11 -13.69
CA LEU A 367 9.72 -29.93 -12.38
C LEU A 367 8.33 -29.34 -12.52
N VAL A 368 7.35 -29.91 -11.80
CA VAL A 368 5.99 -29.38 -11.68
C VAL A 368 5.81 -28.85 -10.27
N LEU A 369 5.62 -27.55 -10.11
CA LEU A 369 5.35 -26.91 -8.83
C LEU A 369 3.86 -26.55 -8.78
N ALA A 370 3.17 -27.00 -7.74
CA ALA A 370 1.74 -26.80 -7.62
C ALA A 370 1.31 -26.41 -6.21
N THR A 371 0.23 -25.62 -6.12
CA THR A 371 -0.44 -25.30 -4.86
C THR A 371 -1.85 -25.90 -4.85
N LEU A 372 -2.36 -26.30 -3.69
CA LEU A 372 -3.73 -26.83 -3.55
C LEU A 372 -4.27 -26.52 -2.15
N ARG A 373 -5.57 -26.25 -2.02
CA ARG A 373 -6.18 -26.07 -0.69
C ARG A 373 -6.32 -27.40 0.04
N THR A 374 -6.15 -27.40 1.36
CA THR A 374 -6.27 -28.61 2.19
C THR A 374 -7.61 -29.31 1.98
N GLU A 375 -8.71 -28.55 1.94
CA GLU A 375 -10.07 -29.06 1.69
C GLU A 375 -10.19 -29.84 0.37
N PHE A 376 -9.57 -29.35 -0.71
CA PHE A 376 -9.57 -30.05 -1.99
C PHE A 376 -8.65 -31.26 -1.98
N TYR A 377 -7.49 -31.17 -1.32
CA TYR A 377 -6.59 -32.31 -1.18
C TYR A 377 -7.27 -33.46 -0.42
N GLU A 378 -7.92 -33.18 0.71
CA GLU A 378 -8.68 -34.16 1.50
C GLU A 378 -9.82 -34.74 0.66
N HIS A 379 -10.63 -33.88 0.03
CA HIS A 379 -11.70 -34.29 -0.87
C HIS A 379 -11.24 -35.25 -1.98
N TYR A 380 -10.06 -35.01 -2.56
CA TYR A 380 -9.51 -35.85 -3.62
C TYR A 380 -8.73 -37.07 -3.13
N THR A 381 -8.40 -37.20 -1.84
CA THR A 381 -7.55 -38.29 -1.31
C THR A 381 -8.19 -39.19 -0.27
N ASP A 382 -9.29 -38.78 0.37
CA ASP A 382 -10.04 -39.62 1.30
C ASP A 382 -10.77 -40.75 0.57
N ASP A 383 -10.29 -41.97 0.81
CA ASP A 383 -10.80 -43.24 0.23
C ASP A 383 -11.34 -44.18 1.35
N LYS A 384 -11.57 -43.67 2.57
CA LYS A 384 -12.07 -44.46 3.72
C LYS A 384 -13.06 -43.68 4.61
N ASP A 385 -14.20 -44.30 4.86
CA ASP A 385 -15.19 -44.04 5.93
C ASP A 385 -15.95 -42.70 5.95
N THR A 386 -16.96 -42.57 5.07
CA THR A 386 -18.09 -41.66 5.32
C THR A 386 -19.19 -42.39 6.13
N PRO A 387 -19.60 -41.90 7.32
CA PRO A 387 -20.73 -42.45 8.07
C PRO A 387 -22.08 -42.11 7.40
N LEU A 388 -22.73 -43.15 6.86
CA LEU A 388 -24.16 -43.48 6.71
C LEU A 388 -25.34 -42.45 6.74
N LEU A 389 -25.17 -41.13 6.74
CA LEU A 389 -26.32 -40.19 6.83
C LEU A 389 -26.30 -39.07 5.79
N THR A 390 -26.16 -39.41 4.51
CA THR A 390 -26.75 -38.62 3.39
C THR A 390 -26.55 -39.38 2.07
N ARG A 391 -27.53 -40.19 1.67
CA ARG A 391 -27.60 -40.77 0.32
C ARG A 391 -28.63 -39.99 -0.49
N GLY A 392 -28.15 -39.24 -1.48
CA GLY A 392 -28.95 -38.67 -2.56
C GLY A 392 -28.06 -37.98 -3.59
N THR A 393 -28.00 -38.53 -4.80
CA THR A 393 -27.62 -37.86 -6.06
C THR A 393 -26.17 -37.43 -6.36
N ASP A 394 -25.13 -38.03 -5.77
CA ASP A 394 -23.75 -37.73 -6.21
C ASP A 394 -23.24 -38.67 -7.34
N PRO A 395 -22.69 -38.12 -8.46
CA PRO A 395 -21.94 -38.89 -9.43
C PRO A 395 -20.58 -39.31 -8.85
N ARG A 396 -20.26 -40.60 -8.89
CA ARG A 396 -18.91 -41.10 -8.60
C ARG A 396 -17.94 -40.61 -9.70
N LEU A 397 -17.02 -39.71 -9.37
CA LEU A 397 -15.87 -39.35 -10.22
C LEU A 397 -14.91 -40.55 -10.32
N PRO A 398 -14.42 -40.92 -11.52
CA PRO A 398 -13.38 -41.94 -11.64
C PRO A 398 -12.01 -41.38 -11.20
N SER A 399 -11.51 -41.84 -10.05
CA SER A 399 -10.12 -42.13 -9.62
C SER A 399 -8.88 -41.44 -10.28
N SER A 400 -8.96 -40.32 -10.98
CA SER A 400 -7.83 -39.70 -11.72
C SER A 400 -7.07 -38.64 -10.90
N PRO A 401 -7.71 -37.64 -10.25
CA PRO A 401 -7.01 -36.62 -9.45
C PRO A 401 -6.24 -37.21 -8.27
N ALA A 402 -6.84 -38.12 -7.51
CA ALA A 402 -6.23 -38.82 -6.38
C ALA A 402 -4.88 -39.46 -6.73
N ARG A 403 -4.76 -40.02 -7.94
CA ARG A 403 -3.54 -40.70 -8.40
C ARG A 403 -2.44 -39.70 -8.76
N ILE A 404 -2.78 -38.52 -9.28
CA ILE A 404 -1.83 -37.43 -9.56
C ILE A 404 -1.31 -36.88 -8.23
N LEU A 405 -2.20 -36.60 -7.29
CA LEU A 405 -1.84 -36.10 -5.96
C LEU A 405 -0.93 -37.08 -5.20
N ARG A 406 -1.17 -38.40 -5.31
CA ARG A 406 -0.31 -39.45 -4.72
C ARG A 406 1.08 -39.55 -5.37
N ARG A 407 1.28 -38.99 -6.57
CA ARG A 407 2.59 -38.91 -7.23
C ARG A 407 3.37 -37.65 -6.86
N ALA A 408 2.71 -36.64 -6.31
CA ALA A 408 3.37 -35.43 -5.85
C ALA A 408 4.06 -35.66 -4.50
N GLN A 409 5.24 -35.05 -4.33
CA GLN A 409 5.80 -34.86 -3.00
C GLN A 409 5.00 -33.75 -2.32
N ARG A 410 4.27 -34.07 -1.25
CA ARG A 410 3.39 -33.12 -0.56
C ARG A 410 4.11 -32.50 0.63
N LEU A 411 4.01 -31.18 0.75
CA LEU A 411 4.30 -30.47 1.99
C LEU A 411 3.05 -29.70 2.46
N PRO A 412 2.63 -29.83 3.73
CA PRO A 412 1.61 -28.97 4.31
C PRO A 412 2.23 -27.64 4.76
N LEU A 413 1.52 -26.55 4.52
CA LEU A 413 1.84 -25.23 5.03
C LEU A 413 0.83 -24.85 6.12
N GLU A 414 1.34 -24.63 7.32
CA GLU A 414 0.54 -24.19 8.45
C GLU A 414 0.04 -22.76 8.25
N ARG A 415 -1.24 -22.54 8.59
CA ARG A 415 -1.88 -21.22 8.51
C ARG A 415 -1.36 -20.26 9.58
N ILE A 416 -1.18 -20.77 10.81
CA ILE A 416 -0.70 -19.98 11.94
C ILE A 416 0.82 -20.03 12.00
N TRP A 417 1.43 -18.84 11.93
CA TRP A 417 2.88 -18.71 12.02
C TRP A 417 3.35 -19.07 13.43
N CYS A 418 4.39 -19.87 13.53
CA CYS A 418 5.03 -20.21 14.78
C CYS A 418 5.78 -19.00 15.38
N ASP A 419 6.16 -19.08 16.65
CA ASP A 419 6.81 -17.95 17.33
C ASP A 419 8.17 -17.58 16.68
N SER A 420 8.86 -18.53 16.05
CA SER A 420 10.12 -18.23 15.33
C SER A 420 9.89 -17.42 14.05
N GLU A 421 8.87 -17.76 13.25
CA GLU A 421 8.47 -17.00 12.06
C GLU A 421 7.97 -15.60 12.45
N ARG A 422 7.15 -15.49 13.51
CA ARG A 422 6.69 -14.19 14.03
C ARG A 422 7.83 -13.32 14.55
N ARG A 423 8.84 -13.89 15.21
CA ARG A 423 10.06 -13.16 15.63
C ARG A 423 10.89 -12.72 14.42
N SER A 424 11.01 -13.54 13.38
CA SER A 424 11.69 -13.10 12.15
C SER A 424 10.95 -11.94 11.51
N ALA A 425 9.62 -12.04 11.43
CA ALA A 425 8.76 -11.02 10.87
C ALA A 425 8.80 -9.68 11.63
N SER A 426 9.01 -9.70 12.95
CA SER A 426 9.06 -8.48 13.76
C SER A 426 10.29 -7.61 13.49
N HIS A 427 11.30 -8.14 12.81
CA HIS A 427 12.47 -7.38 12.37
C HIS A 427 12.32 -6.83 10.94
N SER A 428 11.20 -7.10 10.25
CA SER A 428 10.96 -6.55 8.91
C SER A 428 10.75 -5.03 8.98
N THR A 429 11.30 -4.33 8.01
CA THR A 429 11.15 -2.88 7.83
C THR A 429 9.87 -2.52 7.08
N ASP A 430 9.14 -3.50 6.54
CA ASP A 430 7.85 -3.27 5.87
C ASP A 430 6.73 -3.07 6.92
N PRO A 431 6.14 -1.87 7.03
CA PRO A 431 5.16 -1.56 8.05
C PRO A 431 3.90 -2.42 7.95
N ARG A 432 3.61 -2.99 6.78
CA ARG A 432 2.45 -3.85 6.55
C ARG A 432 2.61 -5.22 7.21
N ILE A 433 3.82 -5.75 7.22
CA ILE A 433 4.14 -7.01 7.93
C ILE A 433 4.02 -6.78 9.44
N VAL A 434 4.58 -5.68 9.94
CA VAL A 434 4.49 -5.31 11.36
C VAL A 434 3.03 -5.14 11.81
N GLU A 435 2.19 -4.52 10.98
CA GLU A 435 0.77 -4.38 11.27
C GLU A 435 0.03 -5.73 11.23
N ALA A 436 0.29 -6.57 10.23
CA ALA A 436 -0.32 -7.89 10.14
C ALA A 436 0.04 -8.77 11.36
N LEU A 437 1.23 -8.62 11.95
CA LEU A 437 1.64 -9.34 13.17
C LEU A 437 0.85 -8.93 14.43
N ARG A 438 0.31 -7.70 14.45
CA ARG A 438 -0.52 -7.18 15.54
C ARG A 438 -1.96 -7.70 15.49
N SER A 439 -2.39 -8.23 14.34
CA SER A 439 -3.71 -8.86 14.21
C SER A 439 -3.81 -10.15 15.05
N ASP A 440 -5.04 -10.50 15.45
CA ASP A 440 -5.34 -11.65 16.29
C ASP A 440 -4.77 -12.94 15.68
N ARG A 441 -4.16 -13.81 16.51
CA ARG A 441 -3.65 -15.12 16.11
C ARG A 441 -4.73 -16.03 15.51
N ALA A 442 -6.01 -15.70 15.68
CA ALA A 442 -7.12 -16.39 15.03
C ALA A 442 -7.05 -16.31 13.49
N TYR A 443 -6.50 -15.24 12.91
CA TYR A 443 -6.33 -15.03 11.46
C TYR A 443 -4.81 -15.05 11.15
N GLY A 444 -4.39 -15.84 10.17
CA GLY A 444 -2.98 -15.95 9.79
C GLY A 444 -2.45 -14.63 9.24
N VAL A 445 -1.17 -14.31 9.47
CA VAL A 445 -0.51 -13.08 8.98
C VAL A 445 -0.64 -12.94 7.46
N ALA A 446 -0.49 -14.05 6.74
CA ALA A 446 -0.64 -14.10 5.28
C ALA A 446 -2.08 -13.78 4.83
N GLU A 447 -3.08 -14.13 5.63
CA GLU A 447 -4.49 -13.89 5.33
C GLU A 447 -4.85 -12.43 5.44
N TYR A 448 -4.36 -11.74 6.49
CA TYR A 448 -4.54 -10.31 6.66
C TYR A 448 -4.01 -9.55 5.44
N LEU A 449 -2.80 -9.93 4.99
CA LEU A 449 -2.15 -9.30 3.84
C LEU A 449 -2.89 -9.56 2.53
N ALA A 450 -3.50 -10.74 2.36
CA ALA A 450 -4.09 -11.17 1.10
C ALA A 450 -5.60 -10.98 0.97
N ALA A 451 -6.37 -10.87 2.07
CA ALA A 451 -7.84 -10.76 2.04
C ALA A 451 -8.37 -9.36 2.39
N GLY A 452 -7.61 -8.57 3.17
CA GLY A 452 -8.00 -7.22 3.58
C GLY A 452 -8.34 -6.28 2.41
N PRO A 453 -7.44 -6.08 1.42
CA PRO A 453 -7.69 -5.22 0.25
C PRO A 453 -8.95 -5.59 -0.56
N GLN A 454 -9.31 -6.87 -0.59
CA GLN A 454 -10.42 -7.44 -1.34
C GLN A 454 -11.74 -7.17 -0.62
N VAL A 455 -11.77 -7.29 0.70
CA VAL A 455 -12.90 -6.88 1.55
C VAL A 455 -13.16 -5.38 1.42
N LEU A 456 -12.11 -4.56 1.38
CA LEU A 456 -12.23 -3.12 1.17
C LEU A 456 -12.81 -2.79 -0.22
N THR A 457 -12.35 -3.47 -1.26
CA THR A 457 -12.85 -3.29 -2.62
C THR A 457 -14.34 -3.66 -2.70
N LEU A 458 -14.71 -4.78 -2.07
CA LEU A 458 -16.10 -5.21 -1.93
C LEU A 458 -16.95 -4.12 -1.26
N TRP A 459 -16.51 -3.60 -0.10
CA TRP A 459 -17.22 -2.57 0.64
C TRP A 459 -17.40 -1.26 -0.14
N ARG A 460 -16.33 -0.77 -0.79
CA ARG A 460 -16.40 0.46 -1.62
C ARG A 460 -17.36 0.33 -2.81
N SER A 461 -17.44 -0.86 -3.41
CA SER A 461 -18.30 -1.11 -4.56
C SER A 461 -19.79 -1.23 -4.22
N ALA A 462 -20.12 -1.31 -2.92
CA ALA A 462 -21.48 -1.58 -2.45
C ALA A 462 -22.38 -0.34 -2.37
N SER A 463 -21.81 0.85 -2.18
CA SER A 463 -22.55 2.12 -2.05
C SER A 463 -22.98 2.72 -3.39
N ARG A 464 -23.70 1.94 -4.22
CA ARG A 464 -24.22 2.34 -5.55
C ARG A 464 -25.63 1.81 -5.79
N VAL A 465 -26.34 2.40 -6.77
CA VAL A 465 -27.65 1.89 -7.22
C VAL A 465 -27.48 0.46 -7.75
N ARG A 466 -28.28 -0.49 -7.25
CA ARG A 466 -28.13 -1.96 -7.45
C ARG A 466 -26.90 -2.61 -6.78
N GLY A 467 -26.27 -1.92 -5.82
CA GLY A 467 -25.28 -2.50 -4.91
C GLY A 467 -25.91 -3.05 -3.63
N ASN A 468 -25.16 -2.99 -2.52
CA ASN A 468 -25.59 -3.37 -1.17
C ASN A 468 -25.40 -2.19 -0.20
N PRO A 469 -26.07 -1.04 -0.44
CA PRO A 469 -25.83 0.18 0.32
C PRO A 469 -26.21 0.05 1.79
N ARG A 470 -27.22 -0.76 2.16
CA ARG A 470 -27.54 -0.99 3.58
C ARG A 470 -26.48 -1.85 4.25
N GLY A 471 -26.02 -2.90 3.59
CA GLY A 471 -24.90 -3.72 4.06
C GLY A 471 -23.64 -2.90 4.26
N ALA A 472 -23.34 -1.99 3.33
CA ALA A 472 -22.21 -1.06 3.44
C ALA A 472 -22.35 -0.12 4.65
N ALA A 473 -23.56 0.35 4.94
CA ALA A 473 -23.85 1.19 6.08
C ALA A 473 -23.71 0.44 7.43
N LEU A 474 -24.10 -0.84 7.49
CA LEU A 474 -23.85 -1.70 8.67
C LEU A 474 -22.34 -1.83 8.94
N VAL A 475 -21.54 -2.06 7.89
CA VAL A 475 -20.08 -2.14 7.99
C VAL A 475 -19.49 -0.82 8.49
N ALA A 476 -19.94 0.32 7.94
CA ALA A 476 -19.49 1.64 8.37
C ALA A 476 -19.79 1.92 9.85
N ALA A 477 -21.03 1.63 10.28
CA ALA A 477 -21.46 1.77 11.66
C ALA A 477 -20.62 0.93 12.62
N ALA A 478 -20.36 -0.34 12.28
CA ALA A 478 -19.54 -1.22 13.11
C ALA A 478 -18.09 -0.74 13.21
N ILE A 479 -17.49 -0.29 12.10
CA ILE A 479 -16.12 0.24 12.10
C ILE A 479 -16.02 1.44 13.03
N ASP A 480 -16.92 2.42 12.88
CA ASP A 480 -16.85 3.65 13.65
C ASP A 480 -17.17 3.43 15.13
N LEU A 481 -18.07 2.49 15.45
CA LEU A 481 -18.32 2.07 16.82
C LEU A 481 -17.07 1.46 17.45
N VAL A 482 -16.36 0.53 16.79
CA VAL A 482 -15.08 -0.01 17.31
C VAL A 482 -14.01 1.09 17.46
N ARG A 483 -14.00 2.09 16.56
CA ARG A 483 -13.06 3.22 16.63
C ARG A 483 -13.26 4.12 17.85
N THR A 484 -14.40 4.03 18.56
CA THR A 484 -14.55 4.71 19.86
C THR A 484 -13.85 3.99 21.00
N GLY A 485 -13.34 2.76 20.79
CA GLY A 485 -12.66 1.96 21.82
C GLY A 485 -13.55 0.97 22.57
N VAL A 486 -14.81 0.79 22.15
CA VAL A 486 -15.67 -0.30 22.65
C VAL A 486 -15.17 -1.66 22.17
N ASP A 487 -15.65 -2.74 22.78
CA ASP A 487 -15.21 -4.06 22.38
C ASP A 487 -15.60 -4.36 20.92
N SER A 488 -14.76 -5.15 20.25
CA SER A 488 -14.98 -5.57 18.88
C SER A 488 -16.15 -6.55 18.71
N ALA A 489 -16.62 -7.18 19.80
CA ALA A 489 -17.83 -8.00 19.82
C ALA A 489 -19.09 -7.14 19.93
N LEU A 490 -19.56 -6.59 18.81
CA LEU A 490 -20.69 -5.66 18.79
C LEU A 490 -22.04 -6.38 18.78
N PRO A 491 -23.01 -5.95 19.60
CA PRO A 491 -24.40 -6.38 19.48
C PRO A 491 -25.03 -5.95 18.13
N PRO A 492 -25.79 -6.82 17.43
CA PRO A 492 -26.42 -6.47 16.16
C PRO A 492 -27.31 -5.22 16.24
N ASP A 493 -28.06 -5.08 17.32
CA ASP A 493 -29.00 -3.98 17.55
C ASP A 493 -28.29 -2.62 17.66
N ALA A 494 -27.06 -2.59 18.15
CA ALA A 494 -26.24 -1.38 18.20
C ALA A 494 -25.80 -0.93 16.80
N VAL A 495 -25.37 -1.88 15.98
CA VAL A 495 -24.99 -1.62 14.58
C VAL A 495 -26.22 -1.18 13.77
N GLU A 496 -27.37 -1.82 14.00
CA GLU A 496 -28.64 -1.47 13.36
C GLU A 496 -29.16 -0.09 13.77
N ARG A 497 -28.97 0.38 15.00
CA ARG A 497 -29.36 1.75 15.35
C ARG A 497 -28.54 2.81 14.63
N LEU A 498 -27.26 2.54 14.39
CA LEU A 498 -26.35 3.49 13.74
C LEU A 498 -26.42 3.44 12.22
N HIS A 499 -26.74 2.29 11.61
CA HIS A 499 -26.62 2.14 10.16
C HIS A 499 -27.54 3.09 9.36
N GLU A 500 -28.68 3.50 9.91
CA GLU A 500 -29.59 4.43 9.22
C GLU A 500 -28.91 5.77 8.96
N HIS A 501 -28.14 6.28 9.93
CA HIS A 501 -27.35 7.51 9.77
C HIS A 501 -26.38 7.41 8.59
N TYR A 502 -25.64 6.29 8.48
CA TYR A 502 -24.69 6.07 7.38
C TYR A 502 -25.37 5.83 6.03
N LEU A 503 -26.52 5.16 6.05
CA LEU A 503 -27.31 4.91 4.85
C LEU A 503 -27.87 6.23 4.29
N ASP A 504 -28.37 7.11 5.14
CA ASP A 504 -28.87 8.43 4.75
C ASP A 504 -27.75 9.30 4.18
N GLN A 505 -26.56 9.30 4.81
CA GLN A 505 -25.38 9.99 4.28
C GLN A 505 -24.95 9.46 2.90
N ALA A 506 -25.08 8.16 2.64
CA ALA A 506 -24.73 7.57 1.36
C ALA A 506 -25.72 7.90 0.23
N GLY A 507 -26.92 8.40 0.55
CA GLY A 507 -27.98 8.71 -0.43
C GLY A 507 -29.35 8.12 -0.08
N GLY A 508 -29.45 7.41 1.04
CA GLY A 508 -30.72 6.98 1.65
C GLY A 508 -31.62 6.18 0.68
N PRO A 509 -32.92 6.50 0.62
CA PRO A 509 -33.88 5.80 -0.25
C PRO A 509 -33.54 5.84 -1.76
N ALA A 510 -32.77 6.83 -2.22
CA ALA A 510 -32.42 6.96 -3.64
C ALA A 510 -31.54 5.80 -4.14
N LEU A 511 -30.78 5.16 -3.25
CA LEU A 511 -29.95 4.00 -3.57
C LEU A 511 -30.74 2.69 -3.69
N ARG A 512 -32.03 2.71 -3.33
CA ARG A 512 -32.92 1.53 -3.23
C ARG A 512 -32.29 0.43 -2.36
N PRO A 513 -32.05 0.70 -1.07
CA PRO A 513 -31.38 -0.24 -0.18
C PRO A 513 -32.15 -1.54 -0.04
N GLU A 514 -31.39 -2.63 0.06
CA GLU A 514 -31.86 -3.96 0.34
C GLU A 514 -32.51 -4.08 1.73
N GLY A 515 -33.21 -5.20 1.98
CA GLY A 515 -33.75 -5.52 3.30
C GLY A 515 -32.64 -5.81 4.32
N LEU A 516 -32.95 -5.67 5.62
CA LEU A 516 -31.96 -5.82 6.68
C LEU A 516 -31.32 -7.22 6.74
N ASP A 517 -32.11 -8.28 6.52
CA ASP A 517 -31.59 -9.65 6.44
C ASP A 517 -30.63 -9.87 5.27
N GLU A 518 -30.87 -9.17 4.15
CA GLU A 518 -29.98 -9.21 2.98
C GLU A 518 -28.70 -8.43 3.25
N ALA A 519 -28.80 -7.28 3.92
CA ALA A 519 -27.67 -6.47 4.32
C ALA A 519 -26.72 -7.24 5.27
N TRP A 520 -27.25 -7.93 6.28
CA TRP A 520 -26.46 -8.77 7.19
C TRP A 520 -25.84 -9.98 6.48
N ARG A 521 -26.58 -10.67 5.59
CA ARG A 521 -26.01 -11.76 4.77
C ARG A 521 -24.88 -11.27 3.88
N TRP A 522 -25.02 -10.08 3.30
CA TRP A 522 -23.96 -9.47 2.49
C TRP A 522 -22.75 -9.08 3.35
N ALA A 523 -22.97 -8.43 4.49
CA ALA A 523 -21.90 -8.00 5.38
C ALA A 523 -21.14 -9.19 5.98
N GLY A 524 -21.81 -10.31 6.21
CA GLY A 524 -21.23 -11.59 6.65
C GLY A 524 -20.64 -12.45 5.53
N ARG A 525 -20.66 -11.99 4.27
CA ARG A 525 -20.16 -12.78 3.14
C ARG A 525 -18.66 -13.00 3.25
N ILE A 526 -18.25 -14.27 3.27
CA ILE A 526 -16.84 -14.66 3.31
C ILE A 526 -16.15 -14.32 1.97
N VAL A 527 -15.01 -13.64 2.06
CA VAL A 527 -14.09 -13.25 1.01
C VAL A 527 -12.84 -14.12 1.10
N LEU A 528 -12.45 -14.72 -0.03
CA LEU A 528 -11.34 -15.67 -0.16
C LEU A 528 -11.40 -16.86 0.82
N GLY A 529 -12.57 -17.20 1.37
CA GLY A 529 -12.73 -18.32 2.30
C GLY A 529 -12.23 -18.05 3.74
N VAL A 530 -11.82 -16.82 4.06
CA VAL A 530 -11.16 -16.52 5.35
C VAL A 530 -11.88 -15.51 6.21
N THR A 531 -12.30 -14.37 5.66
CA THR A 531 -12.86 -13.26 6.45
C THR A 531 -14.01 -12.59 5.71
N SER A 532 -14.74 -11.69 6.35
CA SER A 532 -15.90 -10.98 5.80
C SER A 532 -15.89 -9.52 6.26
N PRO A 533 -16.62 -8.60 5.60
CA PRO A 533 -16.74 -7.22 6.06
C PRO A 533 -17.13 -7.11 7.54
N LEU A 534 -18.12 -7.91 7.98
CA LEU A 534 -18.46 -8.17 9.38
C LEU A 534 -18.32 -9.66 9.67
N VAL A 535 -17.55 -9.99 10.69
CA VAL A 535 -17.24 -11.34 11.13
C VAL A 535 -18.12 -11.72 12.31
N PRO A 536 -18.79 -12.89 12.29
CA PRO A 536 -19.61 -13.32 13.42
C PRO A 536 -18.75 -13.68 14.63
N GLY A 537 -19.10 -13.13 15.79
CA GLY A 537 -18.51 -13.39 17.09
C GLY A 537 -19.33 -14.38 17.93
N ARG A 538 -18.85 -14.67 19.15
CA ARG A 538 -19.60 -15.52 20.10
C ARG A 538 -20.85 -14.80 20.59
N GLY A 539 -21.91 -15.57 20.88
CA GLY A 539 -23.14 -15.01 21.46
C GLY A 539 -23.96 -14.15 20.50
N GLY A 540 -23.78 -14.29 19.18
CA GLY A 540 -24.53 -13.51 18.18
C GLY A 540 -24.01 -12.09 17.96
N THR A 541 -22.81 -11.77 18.48
CA THR A 541 -22.14 -10.50 18.23
C THR A 541 -21.44 -10.47 16.87
N TRP A 542 -21.04 -9.29 16.41
CA TRP A 542 -20.35 -9.09 15.15
C TRP A 542 -19.15 -8.18 15.32
N LYS A 543 -18.08 -8.47 14.58
CA LYS A 543 -16.83 -7.72 14.59
C LYS A 543 -16.52 -7.20 13.18
N PRO A 544 -16.22 -5.92 12.97
CA PRO A 544 -15.74 -5.47 11.67
C PRO A 544 -14.37 -6.07 11.35
N CYS A 545 -14.10 -6.32 10.06
CA CYS A 545 -12.79 -6.77 9.62
C CYS A 545 -11.70 -5.77 10.08
N ASP A 546 -10.68 -6.26 10.81
CA ASP A 546 -9.62 -5.43 11.41
C ASP A 546 -8.92 -4.56 10.35
N TYR A 547 -8.77 -5.07 9.12
CA TYR A 547 -8.22 -4.33 8.01
C TYR A 547 -9.04 -3.06 7.68
N LEU A 548 -10.36 -3.16 7.68
CA LEU A 548 -11.23 -2.01 7.40
C LEU A 548 -11.12 -0.96 8.51
N VAL A 549 -11.08 -1.39 9.77
CA VAL A 549 -10.90 -0.49 10.92
C VAL A 549 -9.57 0.27 10.81
N SER A 550 -8.46 -0.44 10.58
CA SER A 550 -7.14 0.17 10.37
C SER A 550 -7.12 1.13 9.17
N HIS A 551 -7.72 0.72 8.05
CA HIS A 551 -7.74 1.51 6.82
C HIS A 551 -8.51 2.83 6.97
N VAL A 552 -9.64 2.80 7.69
CA VAL A 552 -10.45 4.00 7.98
C VAL A 552 -9.75 4.89 9.01
N ALA A 553 -9.16 4.30 10.05
CA ALA A 553 -8.41 5.04 11.08
C ALA A 553 -7.18 5.80 10.53
N ARG A 554 -6.59 5.33 9.41
CA ARG A 554 -5.52 6.06 8.70
C ARG A 554 -6.00 7.30 7.96
N ARG A 555 -7.28 7.35 7.58
CA ARG A 555 -7.85 8.42 6.73
C ARG A 555 -8.76 9.39 7.47
N SER A 556 -9.23 8.98 8.64
CA SER A 556 -10.15 9.77 9.47
C SER A 556 -9.76 9.65 10.94
N ARG A 557 -9.87 10.78 11.65
CA ARG A 557 -9.52 10.89 13.06
C ARG A 557 -10.74 10.59 13.93
N PRO A 558 -10.55 10.23 15.21
CA PRO A 558 -11.67 10.10 16.15
C PRO A 558 -12.55 11.36 16.26
N ASN A 559 -12.00 12.56 16.04
CA ASN A 559 -12.75 13.83 16.02
C ASN A 559 -13.73 13.94 14.84
N ASP A 560 -13.56 13.12 13.80
CA ASP A 560 -14.43 13.11 12.64
C ASP A 560 -15.65 12.18 12.84
N LEU A 561 -15.74 11.49 13.98
CA LEU A 561 -16.83 10.55 14.28
C LEU A 561 -18.14 11.31 14.59
N PRO A 562 -19.29 10.87 14.04
CA PRO A 562 -20.60 11.45 14.35
C PRO A 562 -20.95 11.35 15.85
N ALA A 563 -21.71 12.34 16.35
CA ALA A 563 -22.14 12.40 17.75
C ALA A 563 -23.01 11.18 18.15
N GLU A 564 -23.76 10.64 17.19
CA GLU A 564 -24.60 9.46 17.32
C GLU A 564 -23.78 8.22 17.68
N VAL A 565 -22.56 8.08 17.12
CA VAL A 565 -21.66 6.96 17.41
C VAL A 565 -21.22 6.99 18.87
N TRP A 566 -20.89 8.18 19.41
CA TRP A 566 -20.52 8.34 20.82
C TRP A 566 -21.68 8.04 21.77
N ALA A 567 -22.90 8.43 21.41
CA ALA A 567 -24.10 8.10 22.18
C ALA A 567 -24.35 6.58 22.21
N GLU A 568 -24.13 5.89 21.10
CA GLU A 568 -24.26 4.43 21.05
C GLU A 568 -23.13 3.71 21.78
N ALA A 569 -21.88 4.19 21.65
CA ALA A 569 -20.74 3.68 22.40
C ALA A 569 -20.98 3.71 23.91
N LEU A 570 -21.54 4.80 24.44
CA LEU A 570 -21.93 4.92 25.85
C LEU A 570 -22.96 3.86 26.30
N ARG A 571 -23.85 3.41 25.39
CA ARG A 571 -24.87 2.40 25.69
C ARG A 571 -24.30 0.98 25.76
N VAL A 572 -23.38 0.65 24.87
CA VAL A 572 -22.90 -0.72 24.69
C VAL A 572 -21.57 -1.02 25.37
N VAL A 573 -20.84 0.02 25.80
CA VAL A 573 -19.53 -0.15 26.44
C VAL A 573 -19.64 -0.92 27.75
N GLU A 574 -18.88 -2.01 27.85
CA GLU A 574 -18.68 -2.76 29.08
C GLU A 574 -17.71 -2.05 30.02
N ASP A 575 -17.83 -2.30 31.32
CA ASP A 575 -17.02 -1.66 32.36
C ASP A 575 -15.52 -1.78 32.10
N ALA A 576 -15.05 -2.94 31.63
CA ALA A 576 -13.65 -3.18 31.29
C ALA A 576 -13.10 -2.30 30.15
N ARG A 577 -13.96 -1.70 29.33
CA ARG A 577 -13.58 -0.86 28.18
C ARG A 577 -13.83 0.64 28.39
N ARG A 578 -14.50 1.04 29.47
CA ARG A 578 -14.86 2.45 29.71
C ARG A 578 -13.65 3.38 29.76
N VAL A 579 -12.54 2.97 30.38
CA VAL A 579 -11.31 3.79 30.44
C VAL A 579 -10.72 4.03 29.04
N VAL A 580 -10.74 3.00 28.19
CA VAL A 580 -10.28 3.12 26.79
C VAL A 580 -11.18 4.08 26.02
N VAL A 581 -12.51 3.91 26.10
CA VAL A 581 -13.46 4.81 25.44
C VAL A 581 -13.33 6.24 25.95
N SER A 582 -13.08 6.44 27.24
CA SER A 582 -12.82 7.76 27.83
C SER A 582 -11.61 8.44 27.20
N THR A 583 -10.52 7.69 27.08
CA THR A 583 -9.29 8.16 26.44
C THR A 583 -9.53 8.55 24.99
N VAL A 584 -10.23 7.71 24.22
CA VAL A 584 -10.54 8.00 22.82
C VAL A 584 -11.48 9.20 22.68
N ALA A 585 -12.50 9.32 23.54
CA ALA A 585 -13.43 10.46 23.57
C ALA A 585 -12.72 11.78 23.92
N ARG A 586 -11.77 11.76 24.86
CA ARG A 586 -10.95 12.93 25.21
C ARG A 586 -10.17 13.43 24.00
N VAL A 587 -9.48 12.52 23.32
CA VAL A 587 -8.68 12.83 22.11
C VAL A 587 -9.58 13.33 20.99
N ALA A 588 -10.77 12.74 20.86
CA ALA A 588 -11.78 13.14 19.91
C ALA A 588 -12.39 14.53 20.16
N GLY A 589 -12.05 15.20 21.28
CA GLY A 589 -12.60 16.50 21.63
C GLY A 589 -13.99 16.42 22.27
N HIS A 590 -14.37 15.27 22.82
CA HIS A 590 -15.64 15.04 23.52
C HIS A 590 -15.41 14.83 25.04
N PRO A 591 -14.92 15.85 25.79
CA PRO A 591 -14.56 15.70 27.20
C PRO A 591 -15.77 15.35 28.08
N ASN A 592 -16.98 15.80 27.72
CA ASN A 592 -18.18 15.42 28.46
C ASN A 592 -18.50 13.93 28.30
N THR A 593 -18.42 13.40 27.08
CA THR A 593 -18.55 11.96 26.83
C THR A 593 -17.49 11.15 27.57
N ALA A 594 -16.23 11.63 27.59
CA ALA A 594 -15.15 11.00 28.34
C ALA A 594 -15.46 10.92 29.84
N LYS A 595 -15.99 12.00 30.43
CA LYS A 595 -16.44 12.01 31.83
C LYS A 595 -17.64 11.08 32.05
N ASP A 596 -18.63 11.14 31.17
CA ASP A 596 -19.88 10.37 31.28
C ASP A 596 -19.61 8.85 31.23
N VAL A 597 -18.68 8.41 30.38
CA VAL A 597 -18.35 6.98 30.25
C VAL A 597 -17.69 6.44 31.52
N LEU A 598 -16.95 7.28 32.27
CA LEU A 598 -16.25 6.91 33.51
C LEU A 598 -17.13 6.96 34.77
N ARG A 599 -18.24 7.71 34.77
CA ARG A 599 -19.10 7.90 35.96
C ARG A 599 -19.52 6.59 36.64
N PRO A 600 -19.92 5.52 35.92
CA PRO A 600 -20.28 4.26 36.56
C PRO A 600 -19.13 3.62 37.34
N LEU A 601 -17.90 3.67 36.79
CA LEU A 601 -16.71 3.14 37.45
C LEU A 601 -16.29 3.97 38.67
N VAL A 602 -16.40 5.29 38.56
CA VAL A 602 -16.14 6.20 39.69
C VAL A 602 -17.13 5.99 40.84
N ALA A 603 -18.39 5.67 40.54
CA ALA A 603 -19.40 5.38 41.57
C ALA A 603 -19.11 4.10 42.38
N VAL A 604 -18.28 3.19 41.85
CA VAL A 604 -17.82 1.97 42.52
C VAL A 604 -16.35 2.06 42.98
N ASP A 605 -15.80 3.28 43.05
CA ASP A 605 -14.42 3.55 43.50
C ASP A 605 -13.34 2.81 42.68
N ASP A 606 -13.56 2.63 41.38
CA ASP A 606 -12.53 2.11 40.47
C ASP A 606 -11.34 3.10 40.41
N ARG A 607 -10.15 2.63 40.79
CA ARG A 607 -8.96 3.46 40.97
C ARG A 607 -8.51 4.13 39.67
N GLU A 608 -8.51 3.38 38.58
CA GLU A 608 -8.08 3.85 37.26
C GLU A 608 -9.06 4.90 36.72
N ALA A 609 -10.36 4.69 36.88
CA ALA A 609 -11.38 5.67 36.49
C ALA A 609 -11.32 6.95 37.32
N LEU A 610 -11.05 6.86 38.64
CA LEU A 610 -10.84 8.02 39.51
C LEU A 610 -9.66 8.87 39.02
N VAL A 611 -8.53 8.23 38.72
CA VAL A 611 -7.34 8.91 38.16
C VAL A 611 -7.65 9.56 36.82
N ASN A 612 -8.26 8.84 35.88
CA ASN A 612 -8.57 9.37 34.55
C ASN A 612 -9.59 10.52 34.61
N LEU A 613 -10.60 10.45 35.48
CA LEU A 613 -11.54 11.55 35.68
C LEU A 613 -10.86 12.78 36.29
N GLY A 614 -9.98 12.58 37.27
CA GLY A 614 -9.16 13.65 37.83
C GLY A 614 -8.30 14.34 36.77
N ALA A 615 -7.68 13.58 35.87
CA ALA A 615 -6.87 14.11 34.77
C ALA A 615 -7.71 14.96 33.78
N LEU A 616 -8.92 14.49 33.43
CA LEU A 616 -9.86 15.26 32.60
C LEU A 616 -10.22 16.61 33.24
N LEU A 617 -10.44 16.64 34.56
CA LEU A 617 -10.77 17.87 35.28
C LEU A 617 -9.57 18.81 35.42
N THR A 618 -8.36 18.28 35.58
CA THR A 618 -7.12 19.07 35.54
C THR A 618 -6.96 19.76 34.19
N ALA A 619 -7.23 19.09 33.08
CA ALA A 619 -7.19 19.67 31.74
C ALA A 619 -8.26 20.78 31.54
N GLU A 620 -9.37 20.72 32.29
CA GLU A 620 -10.40 21.78 32.36
C GLU A 620 -10.08 22.88 33.38
N ASN A 621 -8.88 22.85 34.00
CA ASN A 621 -8.45 23.73 35.10
C ASN A 621 -9.31 23.65 36.38
N ASP A 622 -10.12 22.60 36.56
CA ASP A 622 -10.86 22.34 37.79
C ASP A 622 -10.00 21.53 38.78
N HIS A 623 -8.90 22.15 39.23
CA HIS A 623 -7.91 21.51 40.08
C HIS A 623 -8.47 21.07 41.45
N GLU A 624 -9.54 21.70 41.93
CA GLU A 624 -10.17 21.35 43.20
C GLU A 624 -10.92 20.03 43.10
N LYS A 625 -11.76 19.85 42.06
CA LYS A 625 -12.42 18.56 41.83
C LYS A 625 -11.43 17.49 41.40
N ALA A 626 -10.39 17.84 40.64
CA ALA A 626 -9.34 16.88 40.32
C ALA A 626 -8.66 16.32 41.58
N ALA A 627 -8.35 17.20 42.55
CA ALA A 627 -7.74 16.81 43.81
C ALA A 627 -8.62 15.87 44.65
N THR A 628 -9.95 15.98 44.61
CA THR A 628 -10.83 15.05 45.33
C THR A 628 -10.73 13.63 44.77
N TYR A 629 -10.70 13.47 43.44
CA TYR A 629 -10.59 12.17 42.80
C TYR A 629 -9.19 11.56 42.96
N PHE A 630 -8.12 12.34 42.79
CA PHE A 630 -6.76 11.83 42.99
C PHE A 630 -6.49 11.43 44.44
N ARG A 631 -6.98 12.22 45.41
CA ARG A 631 -6.91 11.85 46.83
C ARG A 631 -7.67 10.55 47.09
N ARG A 632 -8.89 10.40 46.56
CA ARG A 632 -9.68 9.18 46.72
C ARG A 632 -8.97 7.96 46.14
N ALA A 633 -8.40 8.07 44.92
CA ALA A 633 -7.59 7.00 44.33
C ALA A 633 -6.39 6.64 45.23
N SER A 634 -5.68 7.64 45.75
CA SER A 634 -4.58 7.45 46.68
C SER A 634 -5.01 6.80 48.00
N GLU A 635 -6.15 7.16 48.58
CA GLU A 635 -6.70 6.50 49.78
C GLU A 635 -6.99 5.01 49.54
N LEU A 636 -7.39 4.66 48.32
CA LEU A 636 -7.59 3.28 47.89
C LEU A 636 -6.27 2.55 47.60
N GLY A 637 -5.13 3.21 47.75
CA GLY A 637 -3.80 2.64 47.57
C GLY A 637 -3.26 2.77 46.14
N ASP A 638 -3.88 3.58 45.28
CA ASP A 638 -3.36 3.84 43.93
C ASP A 638 -2.13 4.78 43.98
N PRO A 639 -0.96 4.33 43.50
CA PRO A 639 0.26 5.14 43.48
C PRO A 639 0.18 6.35 42.54
N THR A 640 -0.50 6.22 41.40
CA THR A 640 -0.67 7.29 40.40
C THR A 640 -1.58 8.40 40.92
N GLY A 641 -2.57 8.09 41.76
CA GLY A 641 -3.34 9.08 42.50
C GLY A 641 -2.47 9.98 43.39
N ALA A 642 -1.50 9.41 44.11
CA ALA A 642 -0.54 10.18 44.92
C ALA A 642 0.40 11.03 44.05
N HIS A 643 0.90 10.49 42.94
CA HIS A 643 1.71 11.23 41.98
C HIS A 643 0.98 12.46 41.42
N ASN A 644 -0.25 12.27 40.95
CA ASN A 644 -1.05 13.36 40.39
C ASN A 644 -1.41 14.43 41.43
N MET A 645 -1.57 14.06 42.70
CA MET A 645 -1.66 15.02 43.80
C MET A 645 -0.37 15.85 43.94
N GLY A 646 0.79 15.21 43.88
CA GLY A 646 2.08 15.90 43.87
C GLY A 646 2.19 16.89 42.72
N ALA A 647 1.77 16.51 41.52
CA ALA A 647 1.75 17.38 40.34
C ALA A 647 0.83 18.61 40.54
N LEU A 648 -0.37 18.43 41.08
CA LEU A 648 -1.27 19.53 41.40
C LEU A 648 -0.67 20.48 42.46
N CYS A 649 0.02 19.95 43.48
CA CYS A 649 0.72 20.77 44.47
C CYS A 649 1.83 21.61 43.84
N VAL A 650 2.63 21.04 42.93
CA VAL A 650 3.65 21.79 42.17
C VAL A 650 3.01 22.91 41.34
N MET A 651 1.92 22.63 40.62
CA MET A 651 1.21 23.64 39.82
C MET A 651 0.69 24.80 40.68
N ARG A 652 0.34 24.54 41.94
CA ARG A 652 -0.11 25.56 42.91
C ARG A 652 1.04 26.25 43.67
N GLY A 653 2.29 25.82 43.44
CA GLY A 653 3.48 26.33 44.14
C GLY A 653 3.69 25.77 45.55
N ASP A 654 2.90 24.79 45.97
CA ASP A 654 3.03 24.13 47.28
C ASP A 654 4.05 22.98 47.21
N LEU A 655 5.34 23.35 47.19
CA LEU A 655 6.44 22.40 47.08
C LEU A 655 6.56 21.46 48.29
N ALA A 656 6.09 21.87 49.47
CA ALA A 656 6.13 21.07 50.68
C ALA A 656 5.13 19.90 50.60
N SER A 657 3.87 20.19 50.27
CA SER A 657 2.89 19.11 50.06
C SER A 657 3.26 18.24 48.85
N ALA A 658 3.84 18.84 47.80
CA ALA A 658 4.31 18.07 46.64
C ALA A 658 5.37 17.03 47.03
N HIS A 659 6.33 17.42 47.88
CA HIS A 659 7.34 16.51 48.42
C HIS A 659 6.69 15.31 49.12
N ASP A 660 5.73 15.54 50.01
CA ASP A 660 5.09 14.47 50.77
C ASP A 660 4.27 13.53 49.88
N TRP A 661 3.53 14.07 48.90
CA TRP A 661 2.76 13.27 47.95
C TRP A 661 3.63 12.43 47.03
N TYR A 662 4.73 12.99 46.49
CA TYR A 662 5.65 12.22 45.68
C TYR A 662 6.39 11.17 46.49
N THR A 663 6.77 11.46 47.74
CA THR A 663 7.36 10.47 48.65
C THR A 663 6.41 9.29 48.86
N LEU A 664 5.14 9.58 49.15
CA LEU A 664 4.10 8.55 49.30
C LEU A 664 3.89 7.73 48.01
N ALA A 665 3.94 8.37 46.84
CA ALA A 665 3.84 7.68 45.57
C ALA A 665 5.02 6.72 45.32
N ILE A 666 6.25 7.16 45.66
CA ILE A 666 7.47 6.32 45.57
C ILE A 666 7.39 5.12 46.51
N GLU A 667 6.96 5.33 47.77
CA GLU A 667 6.76 4.24 48.74
C GLU A 667 5.78 3.18 48.26
N ARG A 668 4.85 3.56 47.37
CA ARG A 668 3.85 2.68 46.77
C ARG A 668 4.25 2.15 45.38
N GLY A 669 5.47 2.46 44.92
CA GLY A 669 6.04 1.90 43.69
C GLY A 669 5.92 2.78 42.45
N GLU A 670 5.51 4.05 42.56
CA GLU A 670 5.49 4.98 41.41
C GLU A 670 6.90 5.51 41.09
N LEU A 671 7.62 4.81 40.22
CA LEU A 671 9.00 5.19 39.86
C LEU A 671 9.07 6.58 39.20
N SER A 672 8.05 6.97 38.43
CA SER A 672 7.98 8.28 37.77
C SER A 672 7.99 9.45 38.77
N SER A 673 7.62 9.19 40.03
CA SER A 673 7.63 10.20 41.10
C SER A 673 9.05 10.49 41.62
N ILE A 674 10.03 9.62 41.39
CA ILE A 674 11.42 9.86 41.83
C ILE A 674 11.99 11.09 41.11
N GLY A 675 11.81 11.16 39.79
CA GLY A 675 12.26 12.29 38.98
C GLY A 675 11.55 13.60 39.35
N ALA A 676 10.23 13.51 39.55
CA ALA A 676 9.39 14.64 39.97
C ALA A 676 9.77 15.16 41.37
N LEU A 677 10.10 14.27 42.30
CA LEU A 677 10.62 14.65 43.62
C LEU A 677 11.98 15.34 43.49
N GLY A 678 12.86 14.86 42.61
CA GLY A 678 14.13 15.53 42.32
C GLY A 678 13.94 16.97 41.81
N LEU A 679 12.96 17.22 40.94
CA LEU A 679 12.59 18.58 40.50
C LEU A 679 12.08 19.47 41.65
N VAL A 680 11.34 18.89 42.61
CA VAL A 680 10.92 19.60 43.83
C VAL A 680 12.15 19.99 44.66
N HIS A 681 13.10 19.07 44.87
CA HIS A 681 14.35 19.37 45.56
C HIS A 681 15.18 20.44 44.85
N GLU A 682 15.27 20.40 43.53
CA GLU A 682 15.95 21.43 42.73
C GLU A 682 15.32 22.82 42.94
N LYS A 683 13.98 22.92 42.85
CA LYS A 683 13.24 24.17 43.10
C LYS A 683 13.40 24.70 44.52
N LEU A 684 13.64 23.81 45.49
CA LEU A 684 13.97 24.15 46.88
C LEU A 684 15.46 24.50 47.09
N GLY A 685 16.30 24.41 46.06
CA GLY A 685 17.75 24.68 46.13
C GLY A 685 18.60 23.50 46.59
N ASN A 686 18.02 22.32 46.81
CA ASN A 686 18.68 21.11 47.30
C ASN A 686 19.29 20.31 46.13
N ARG A 687 20.28 20.89 45.44
CA ARG A 687 20.84 20.35 44.19
C ARG A 687 21.47 18.95 44.33
N GLU A 688 22.12 18.67 45.46
CA GLU A 688 22.74 17.36 45.71
C GLU A 688 21.67 16.25 45.81
N GLU A 689 20.60 16.52 46.57
CA GLU A 689 19.50 15.56 46.73
C GLU A 689 18.73 15.34 45.42
N ALA A 690 18.48 16.42 44.66
CA ALA A 690 17.88 16.31 43.33
C ALA A 690 18.69 15.38 42.41
N THR A 691 20.01 15.55 42.41
CA THR A 691 20.91 14.73 41.58
C THR A 691 20.91 13.26 42.01
N ASN A 692 20.95 12.99 43.32
CA ASN A 692 20.87 11.64 43.87
C ASN A 692 19.55 10.95 43.50
N LEU A 693 18.43 11.68 43.55
CA LEU A 693 17.13 11.17 43.14
C LEU A 693 17.09 10.85 41.64
N TRP A 694 17.54 11.75 40.78
CA TRP A 694 17.58 11.49 39.33
C TRP A 694 18.48 10.32 38.97
N LYS A 695 19.64 10.17 39.63
CA LYS A 695 20.51 9.00 39.47
C LYS A 695 19.79 7.71 39.88
N ARG A 696 19.18 7.67 41.07
CA ARG A 696 18.43 6.50 41.56
C ARG A 696 17.27 6.13 40.64
N GLY A 697 16.53 7.12 40.12
CA GLY A 697 15.46 6.89 39.16
C GLY A 697 16.00 6.34 37.83
N THR A 698 17.13 6.85 37.36
CA THR A 698 17.84 6.34 36.18
C THR A 698 18.24 4.88 36.34
N GLU A 699 18.83 4.52 37.49
CA GLU A 699 19.22 3.14 37.83
C GLU A 699 18.00 2.21 37.95
N ALA A 700 16.84 2.74 38.33
CA ALA A 700 15.56 2.04 38.33
C ALA A 700 14.89 1.98 36.94
N GLY A 701 15.49 2.59 35.91
CA GLY A 701 14.98 2.58 34.53
C GLY A 701 13.87 3.60 34.25
N ASP A 702 13.66 4.60 35.12
CA ASP A 702 12.69 5.67 34.90
C ASP A 702 13.19 6.65 33.80
N PRO A 703 12.51 6.76 32.65
CA PRO A 703 12.96 7.62 31.54
C PRO A 703 12.98 9.11 31.89
N GLY A 704 12.07 9.57 32.76
CA GLY A 704 12.01 10.97 33.17
C GLY A 704 13.20 11.37 34.03
N SER A 705 13.51 10.56 35.05
CA SER A 705 14.73 10.69 35.86
C SER A 705 15.99 10.60 35.01
N ALA A 706 16.04 9.66 34.06
CA ALA A 706 17.17 9.50 33.16
C ALA A 706 17.42 10.73 32.27
N LEU A 707 16.35 11.37 31.80
CA LEU A 707 16.46 12.61 31.05
C LEU A 707 17.03 13.73 31.92
N LEU A 708 16.49 13.93 33.12
CA LEU A 708 16.95 14.97 34.05
C LEU A 708 18.39 14.73 34.50
N TYR A 709 18.76 13.47 34.73
CA TYR A 709 20.13 13.10 35.10
C TYR A 709 21.11 13.33 33.95
N SER A 710 20.74 12.92 32.73
CA SER A 710 21.53 13.21 31.54
C SER A 710 21.71 14.70 31.29
N ASP A 711 20.67 15.50 31.51
CA ASP A 711 20.73 16.96 31.34
C ASP A 711 21.59 17.61 32.42
N TRP A 712 21.53 17.14 33.67
CA TRP A 712 22.43 17.60 34.73
C TRP A 712 23.90 17.27 34.42
N LEU A 713 24.16 16.08 33.86
CA LEU A 713 25.50 15.68 33.39
C LEU A 713 25.95 16.45 32.14
N SER A 714 25.11 17.30 31.55
CA SER A 714 25.45 18.04 30.33
C SER A 714 26.56 19.09 30.53
N SER A 715 26.93 19.46 31.76
CA SER A 715 28.17 20.21 31.98
C SER A 715 29.43 19.36 31.82
N GLN A 716 29.30 18.03 31.79
CA GLN A 716 30.35 17.04 31.55
C GLN A 716 30.11 16.29 30.23
N TRP A 717 29.74 17.03 29.17
CA TRP A 717 29.46 16.49 27.84
C TRP A 717 30.48 15.41 27.45
N GLN A 718 29.96 14.24 27.07
CA GLN A 718 30.68 13.02 26.64
C GLN A 718 31.05 12.00 27.73
N SER A 719 30.60 12.13 28.99
CA SER A 719 30.73 11.00 29.92
C SER A 719 29.90 9.81 29.44
N GLU A 720 30.46 8.60 29.56
CA GLU A 720 29.72 7.37 29.25
C GLU A 720 28.45 7.26 30.12
N GLU A 721 28.48 7.81 31.33
CA GLU A 721 27.34 7.89 32.24
C GLU A 721 26.20 8.78 31.69
N ALA A 722 26.51 9.95 31.12
CA ALA A 722 25.52 10.83 30.50
C ALA A 722 24.86 10.16 29.29
N VAL A 723 25.66 9.52 28.44
CA VAL A 723 25.17 8.79 27.26
C VAL A 723 24.32 7.58 27.67
N ALA A 724 24.69 6.87 28.74
CA ALA A 724 23.92 5.77 29.27
C ALA A 724 22.56 6.22 29.83
N ALA A 725 22.53 7.34 30.57
CA ALA A 725 21.29 7.94 31.06
C ALA A 725 20.40 8.40 29.89
N LEU A 726 20.97 9.10 28.89
CA LEU A 726 20.22 9.53 27.71
C LEU A 726 19.64 8.36 26.93
N ARG A 727 20.38 7.25 26.82
CA ARG A 727 19.88 6.01 26.19
C ARG A 727 18.67 5.47 26.95
N ILE A 728 18.71 5.40 28.28
CA ILE A 728 17.57 4.94 29.09
C ILE A 728 16.34 5.84 28.85
N ALA A 729 16.55 7.16 28.82
CA ALA A 729 15.48 8.11 28.49
C ALA A 729 14.92 7.89 27.06
N ALA A 730 15.82 7.69 26.08
CA ALA A 730 15.47 7.43 24.68
C ALA A 730 14.77 6.08 24.48
N ASP A 731 15.09 5.08 25.30
CA ASP A 731 14.47 3.76 25.30
C ASP A 731 13.05 3.78 25.87
N GLY A 732 12.74 4.75 26.74
CA GLY A 732 11.39 5.03 27.19
C GLY A 732 10.40 5.32 26.06
N ALA A 733 9.14 4.92 26.24
CA ALA A 733 8.10 5.02 25.22
C ALA A 733 7.59 6.45 24.95
N ALA A 734 7.98 7.45 25.76
CA ALA A 734 7.29 8.74 25.83
C ALA A 734 8.19 9.99 25.82
N VAL A 735 9.45 9.90 25.39
CA VAL A 735 10.36 11.05 25.43
C VAL A 735 10.98 11.32 24.04
N PRO A 736 10.23 11.97 23.11
CA PRO A 736 10.70 12.21 21.74
C PRO A 736 12.03 12.97 21.69
N TYR A 737 12.18 13.95 22.58
CA TYR A 737 13.39 14.76 22.72
C TYR A 737 14.64 13.91 23.02
N ALA A 738 14.54 12.95 23.94
CA ALA A 738 15.65 12.08 24.31
C ALA A 738 16.04 11.14 23.16
N ALA A 739 15.04 10.56 22.48
CA ALA A 739 15.28 9.71 21.32
C ALA A 739 15.99 10.47 20.18
N LEU A 740 15.56 11.69 19.89
CA LEU A 740 16.19 12.54 18.87
C LEU A 740 17.63 12.91 19.24
N SER A 741 17.85 13.30 20.50
CA SER A 741 19.17 13.66 21.01
C SER A 741 20.13 12.46 21.04
N TYR A 742 19.61 11.26 21.37
CA TYR A 742 20.40 10.02 21.35
C TYR A 742 20.75 9.61 19.91
N ALA A 743 19.88 9.85 18.93
CA ALA A 743 20.22 9.67 17.52
C ALA A 743 21.43 10.53 17.12
N GLY A 744 21.53 11.77 17.59
CA GLY A 744 22.72 12.60 17.38
C GLY A 744 24.00 12.01 18.01
N VAL A 745 23.90 11.38 19.18
CA VAL A 745 25.02 10.63 19.78
C VAL A 745 25.47 9.47 18.89
N LEU A 746 24.52 8.74 18.30
CA LEU A 746 24.79 7.60 17.42
C LEU A 746 25.42 8.05 16.10
N LEU A 747 24.99 9.18 15.54
CA LEU A 747 25.64 9.78 14.37
C LEU A 747 27.11 10.11 14.63
N ARG A 748 27.44 10.69 15.80
CA ARG A 748 28.84 10.92 16.21
C ARG A 748 29.66 9.64 16.36
N LYS A 749 29.00 8.50 16.59
CA LYS A 749 29.61 7.17 16.66
C LYS A 749 29.62 6.44 15.32
N GLU A 750 29.18 7.09 14.24
CA GLU A 750 29.06 6.51 12.89
C GLU A 750 28.08 5.31 12.83
N ASP A 751 27.12 5.24 13.77
CA ASP A 751 26.07 4.21 13.81
C ASP A 751 24.76 4.74 13.21
N HIS A 752 24.72 4.80 11.88
CA HIS A 752 23.62 5.40 11.13
C HIS A 752 22.33 4.59 11.19
N GLU A 753 22.44 3.26 11.24
CA GLU A 753 21.29 2.36 11.30
C GLU A 753 20.54 2.56 12.62
N ALA A 754 21.28 2.54 13.75
CA ALA A 754 20.67 2.79 15.05
C ALA A 754 20.15 4.24 15.15
N ALA A 755 20.90 5.23 14.64
CA ALA A 755 20.45 6.63 14.64
C ALA A 755 19.08 6.79 13.95
N ASN A 756 18.91 6.18 12.77
CA ASN A 756 17.65 6.23 12.02
C ASN A 756 16.48 5.54 12.76
N ALA A 757 16.76 4.46 13.50
CA ALA A 757 15.76 3.81 14.33
C ALA A 757 15.25 4.74 15.45
N TYR A 758 16.16 5.45 16.14
CA TYR A 758 15.78 6.40 17.19
C TYR A 758 15.13 7.68 16.66
N VAL A 759 15.53 8.14 15.47
CA VAL A 759 14.82 9.20 14.74
C VAL A 759 13.36 8.82 14.48
N SER A 760 13.14 7.62 13.93
CA SER A 760 11.79 7.11 13.63
C SER A 760 10.98 6.96 14.92
N LYS A 761 11.62 6.51 16.00
CA LYS A 761 11.02 6.44 17.33
C LYS A 761 10.60 7.81 17.84
N ALA A 762 11.48 8.81 17.74
CA ALA A 762 11.21 10.18 18.15
C ALA A 762 10.01 10.77 17.39
N TYR A 763 10.00 10.63 16.05
CA TYR A 763 8.90 11.10 15.21
C TYR A 763 7.56 10.45 15.59
N ASN A 764 7.53 9.12 15.71
CA ASN A 764 6.31 8.38 16.05
C ASN A 764 5.77 8.77 17.44
N ALA A 765 6.66 8.90 18.43
CA ALA A 765 6.28 9.33 19.76
C ALA A 765 5.75 10.78 19.76
N ALA A 766 6.44 11.70 19.07
CA ALA A 766 6.03 13.10 18.98
C ALA A 766 4.68 13.28 18.29
N VAL A 767 4.48 12.63 17.13
CA VAL A 767 3.21 12.68 16.40
C VAL A 767 2.07 12.08 17.23
N THR A 768 2.33 10.98 17.95
CA THR A 768 1.34 10.37 18.84
C THR A 768 0.95 11.36 19.94
N GLN A 769 1.94 11.93 20.64
CA GLN A 769 1.70 12.91 21.71
C GLN A 769 1.00 14.18 21.20
N GLY A 770 1.41 14.72 20.05
CA GLY A 770 0.79 15.88 19.43
C GLY A 770 -0.66 15.63 19.07
N ARG A 771 -0.97 14.43 18.54
CA ARG A 771 -2.37 13.99 18.30
C ARG A 771 -3.18 13.84 19.58
N LEU A 772 -2.54 13.48 20.71
CA LEU A 772 -3.18 13.45 22.03
C LEU A 772 -3.37 14.84 22.64
N GLY A 773 -2.87 15.89 21.99
CA GLY A 773 -2.96 17.28 22.45
C GLY A 773 -1.84 17.71 23.40
N GLU A 774 -0.80 16.89 23.56
CA GLU A 774 0.32 17.18 24.48
C GLU A 774 1.23 18.29 23.89
N PRO A 775 1.53 19.36 24.63
CA PRO A 775 2.38 20.47 24.16
C PRO A 775 3.75 20.01 23.62
N VAL A 776 4.42 19.11 24.36
CA VAL A 776 5.74 18.57 23.96
C VAL A 776 5.65 17.80 22.64
N GLY A 777 4.54 17.10 22.42
CA GLY A 777 4.29 16.37 21.17
C GLY A 777 4.21 17.29 19.96
N TYR A 778 3.45 18.39 20.05
CA TYR A 778 3.38 19.39 18.98
C TYR A 778 4.75 19.99 18.66
N LEU A 779 5.49 20.39 19.69
CA LEU A 779 6.82 21.00 19.54
C LEU A 779 7.77 20.04 18.84
N MET A 780 7.87 18.79 19.34
CA MET A 780 8.81 17.81 18.83
C MET A 780 8.41 17.24 17.46
N ALA A 781 7.11 17.19 17.13
CA ALA A 781 6.66 16.79 15.80
C ALA A 781 7.09 17.82 14.75
N GLY A 782 7.02 19.12 15.09
CA GLY A 782 7.55 20.16 14.22
C GLY A 782 9.08 20.11 14.10
N VAL A 783 9.82 19.99 15.22
CA VAL A 783 11.29 19.86 15.21
C VAL A 783 11.72 18.70 14.31
N THR A 784 11.13 17.52 14.49
CA THR A 784 11.47 16.35 13.68
C THR A 784 11.15 16.56 12.20
N ALA A 785 9.98 17.13 11.85
CA ALA A 785 9.65 17.44 10.46
C ALA A 785 10.68 18.38 9.80
N TYR A 786 11.03 19.50 10.45
CA TYR A 786 12.06 20.41 9.95
C TYR A 786 13.43 19.77 9.83
N SER A 787 13.79 18.89 10.77
CA SER A 787 15.08 18.18 10.74
C SER A 787 15.27 17.34 9.48
N PHE A 788 14.18 16.90 8.86
CA PHE A 788 14.17 16.09 7.63
C PHE A 788 13.72 16.88 6.39
N GLY A 789 13.64 18.21 6.49
CA GLY A 789 13.35 19.08 5.36
C GLY A 789 11.86 19.22 5.02
N ASP A 790 10.95 18.65 5.81
CA ASP A 790 9.51 18.83 5.65
C ASP A 790 9.05 20.11 6.36
N VAL A 791 9.38 21.25 5.74
CA VAL A 791 9.08 22.59 6.25
C VAL A 791 7.58 22.80 6.42
N GLN A 792 6.79 22.31 5.46
CA GLN A 792 5.33 22.44 5.50
C GLN A 792 4.74 21.70 6.71
N ALA A 793 5.09 20.43 6.93
CA ALA A 793 4.61 19.70 8.09
C ALA A 793 5.10 20.31 9.40
N GLY A 794 6.34 20.84 9.41
CA GLY A 794 6.89 21.59 10.54
C GLY A 794 6.01 22.78 10.93
N ASP A 795 5.66 23.62 9.96
CA ASP A 795 4.79 24.78 10.14
C ASP A 795 3.39 24.38 10.62
N GLU A 796 2.81 23.34 10.03
CA GLU A 796 1.49 22.84 10.42
C GLU A 796 1.44 22.45 11.90
N TRP A 797 2.46 21.72 12.38
CA TRP A 797 2.54 21.30 13.79
C TRP A 797 2.72 22.48 14.74
N TRP A 798 3.63 23.41 14.44
CA TRP A 798 3.89 24.55 15.32
C TRP A 798 2.76 25.59 15.28
N ASN A 799 2.04 25.73 14.17
CA ASN A 799 0.84 26.56 14.10
C ASN A 799 -0.30 25.96 14.93
N GLN A 800 -0.45 24.64 14.92
CA GLN A 800 -1.37 23.95 15.84
C GLN A 800 -0.96 24.19 17.30
N ALA A 801 0.33 24.06 17.64
CA ALA A 801 0.85 24.35 18.97
C ALA A 801 0.46 25.77 19.43
N ARG A 802 0.73 26.78 18.58
CA ARG A 802 0.38 28.18 18.85
C ARG A 802 -1.12 28.38 19.02
N SER A 803 -1.95 27.74 18.19
CA SER A 803 -3.42 27.82 18.32
C SER A 803 -3.95 27.23 19.64
N LYS A 804 -3.18 26.33 20.27
CA LYS A 804 -3.47 25.73 21.58
C LYS A 804 -2.84 26.49 22.75
N GLY A 805 -2.20 27.63 22.48
CA GLY A 805 -1.55 28.46 23.50
C GLY A 805 -0.18 27.94 23.95
N CYS A 806 0.42 26.99 23.23
CA CYS A 806 1.78 26.54 23.52
C CYS A 806 2.80 27.59 23.03
N SER A 807 3.76 27.94 23.89
CA SER A 807 4.92 28.75 23.47
C SER A 807 5.85 27.90 22.59
N VAL A 808 6.36 28.51 21.52
CA VAL A 808 7.38 27.92 20.65
C VAL A 808 8.58 28.87 20.64
N ASP A 809 9.66 28.46 21.29
CA ASP A 809 10.83 29.33 21.53
C ASP A 809 11.80 29.38 20.33
N TRP A 810 11.60 28.51 19.34
CA TRP A 810 12.36 28.46 18.10
C TRP A 810 11.53 28.94 16.92
N HIS A 811 12.20 29.55 15.94
CA HIS A 811 11.58 30.04 14.73
C HIS A 811 12.39 29.56 13.53
N VAL A 812 11.69 29.12 12.49
CA VAL A 812 12.30 28.88 11.19
C VAL A 812 12.12 30.15 10.36
N VAL A 813 13.22 30.66 9.84
CA VAL A 813 13.26 31.83 8.97
C VAL A 813 13.52 31.35 7.55
N ASP A 814 12.71 31.85 6.62
CA ASP A 814 12.81 31.54 5.20
C ASP A 814 13.57 32.65 4.48
N ALA A 815 14.43 32.24 3.54
CA ALA A 815 15.07 33.15 2.61
C ALA A 815 14.10 33.53 1.48
N PRO A 816 14.17 34.74 0.94
CA PRO A 816 13.48 35.12 -0.30
C PRO A 816 13.85 34.21 -1.49
N ASP A 817 12.98 34.14 -2.49
CA ASP A 817 13.27 33.39 -3.72
C ASP A 817 14.54 33.92 -4.42
N GLY A 818 15.42 32.99 -4.83
CA GLY A 818 16.68 33.31 -5.50
C GLY A 818 17.78 33.86 -4.59
N HIS A 819 17.59 33.80 -3.27
CA HIS A 819 18.59 34.19 -2.28
C HIS A 819 19.78 33.20 -2.27
N PRO A 820 21.05 33.67 -2.28
CA PRO A 820 22.21 32.79 -2.15
C PRO A 820 22.32 32.24 -0.72
N GLY A 821 22.94 31.07 -0.55
CA GLY A 821 23.19 30.46 0.75
C GLY A 821 22.05 29.56 1.24
N LEU A 822 21.74 29.64 2.54
CA LEU A 822 20.70 28.85 3.17
C LEU A 822 19.30 29.31 2.75
N ARG A 823 18.42 28.33 2.48
CA ARG A 823 17.00 28.56 2.21
C ARG A 823 16.16 28.70 3.47
N HIS A 824 16.47 27.89 4.48
CA HIS A 824 15.77 27.84 5.76
C HIS A 824 16.79 27.83 6.88
N LEU A 825 16.49 28.50 7.99
CA LEU A 825 17.35 28.51 9.18
C LEU A 825 16.51 28.51 10.45
N ALA A 826 16.76 27.54 11.33
CA ALA A 826 16.15 27.51 12.66
C ALA A 826 16.98 28.36 13.64
N VAL A 827 16.36 29.35 14.27
CA VAL A 827 16.96 30.27 15.24
C VAL A 827 16.20 30.28 16.56
N SER A 828 16.90 30.63 17.65
CA SER A 828 16.24 30.87 18.94
C SER A 828 15.61 32.26 18.99
N LEU A 829 14.62 32.46 19.85
CA LEU A 829 14.04 33.78 20.09
C LEU A 829 15.09 34.82 20.52
N ASP A 830 16.07 34.45 21.35
CA ASP A 830 17.16 35.35 21.77
C ASP A 830 18.04 35.77 20.59
N THR A 831 18.43 34.81 19.74
CA THR A 831 19.16 35.08 18.50
C THR A 831 18.41 36.07 17.61
N ARG A 832 17.09 35.88 17.47
CA ARG A 832 16.24 36.79 16.70
C ARG A 832 16.17 38.19 17.29
N ASN A 833 16.07 38.30 18.61
CA ASN A 833 16.02 39.59 19.29
C ASN A 833 17.34 40.37 19.16
N LYS A 834 18.49 39.66 19.15
CA LYS A 834 19.81 40.28 19.07
C LYS A 834 20.25 40.65 17.66
N LEU A 835 20.01 39.79 16.68
CA LEU A 835 20.42 40.04 15.28
C LEU A 835 19.37 40.79 14.47
N GLY A 836 18.10 40.69 14.86
CA GLY A 836 17.00 41.13 14.03
C GLY A 836 16.88 40.34 12.72
N GLU A 837 15.90 40.70 11.92
CA GLU A 837 15.61 40.02 10.64
C GLU A 837 16.74 40.25 9.62
N GLU A 838 17.26 41.48 9.51
CA GLU A 838 18.34 41.81 8.57
C GLU A 838 19.64 41.06 8.87
N GLY A 839 20.01 40.92 10.16
CA GLY A 839 21.18 40.16 10.58
C GLY A 839 21.04 38.68 10.28
N ILE A 840 19.86 38.09 10.51
CA ILE A 840 19.60 36.68 10.16
C ILE A 840 19.67 36.47 8.65
N GLN A 841 19.04 37.33 7.86
CA GLN A 841 19.10 37.24 6.39
C GLN A 841 20.53 37.41 5.86
N HIS A 842 21.34 38.28 6.49
CA HIS A 842 22.75 38.37 6.16
C HIS A 842 23.49 37.06 6.48
N LEU A 843 23.29 36.45 7.66
CA LEU A 843 23.87 35.13 7.98
C LEU A 843 23.47 34.07 6.95
N MET A 844 22.20 34.02 6.57
CA MET A 844 21.70 33.06 5.58
C MET A 844 22.34 33.23 4.20
N ARG A 845 22.77 34.44 3.81
CA ARG A 845 23.55 34.67 2.57
C ARG A 845 24.97 34.13 2.64
N THR A 846 25.53 34.09 3.84
CA THR A 846 26.92 33.77 4.09
C THR A 846 27.14 32.28 4.36
N LEU A 847 26.13 31.62 4.89
CA LEU A 847 26.17 30.21 5.25
C LEU A 847 25.55 29.32 4.16
N TRP A 848 26.03 28.08 4.10
CA TRP A 848 25.57 27.01 3.21
C TRP A 848 25.40 25.71 4.01
N ALA A 849 24.50 24.84 3.57
CA ALA A 849 24.21 23.56 4.22
C ALA A 849 25.26 22.48 3.85
N GLY A 850 26.46 22.61 4.40
CA GLY A 850 27.49 21.57 4.31
C GLY A 850 27.26 20.45 5.34
N ASP A 851 28.24 20.20 6.19
CA ASP A 851 28.26 19.17 7.23
C ASP A 851 27.97 19.76 8.62
N CYS A 852 27.22 19.02 9.42
CA CYS A 852 26.92 19.38 10.80
C CYS A 852 28.20 19.46 11.63
N LEU A 853 28.45 20.60 12.29
CA LEU A 853 29.68 20.86 13.03
C LEU A 853 29.81 20.11 14.38
N ASP A 854 28.91 19.16 14.64
CA ASP A 854 28.95 18.26 15.81
C ASP A 854 29.17 16.80 15.41
N CYS A 855 28.43 16.28 14.43
CA CYS A 855 28.54 14.88 13.99
C CYS A 855 29.32 14.68 12.68
N GLY A 856 29.62 15.74 11.94
CA GLY A 856 30.28 15.68 10.64
C GLY A 856 29.41 15.10 9.52
N TYR A 857 28.12 14.84 9.77
CA TYR A 857 27.20 14.36 8.75
C TYR A 857 26.58 15.51 7.96
N PRO A 858 26.33 15.34 6.65
CA PRO A 858 25.69 16.37 5.82
C PRO A 858 24.36 16.86 6.40
N LEU A 859 24.14 18.17 6.38
CA LEU A 859 22.88 18.82 6.77
C LEU A 859 21.77 18.57 5.73
N GLN A 860 22.14 18.41 4.46
CA GLN A 860 21.25 18.11 3.31
C GLN A 860 20.02 19.03 3.26
N ASP A 861 18.84 18.45 3.01
CA ASP A 861 17.57 19.14 2.86
C ASP A 861 16.94 19.54 4.20
N GLY A 862 17.51 19.10 5.34
CA GLY A 862 17.03 19.45 6.67
C GLY A 862 17.25 20.93 6.99
N VAL A 863 16.33 21.52 7.76
CA VAL A 863 16.50 22.89 8.26
C VAL A 863 17.63 22.92 9.30
N PRO A 864 18.76 23.61 9.06
CA PRO A 864 19.85 23.66 10.02
C PRO A 864 19.49 24.50 11.25
N ALA A 865 19.98 24.11 12.41
CA ALA A 865 19.90 24.89 13.63
C ALA A 865 21.13 25.78 13.81
N LEU A 866 20.88 27.08 14.06
CA LEU A 866 21.93 28.05 14.36
C LEU A 866 22.27 28.05 15.85
N TYR A 867 23.52 27.74 16.17
CA TYR A 867 24.08 27.94 17.50
C TYR A 867 25.11 29.07 17.45
N VAL A 868 24.99 30.03 18.37
CA VAL A 868 25.89 31.16 18.49
C VAL A 868 26.62 31.09 19.82
N ASP A 869 27.95 31.17 19.78
CA ASP A 869 28.79 31.22 20.98
C ASP A 869 29.39 32.62 21.15
N ASP A 870 28.93 33.32 22.19
CA ASP A 870 29.22 34.73 22.42
C ASP A 870 30.50 34.91 23.25
N GLN A 871 31.47 35.62 22.68
CA GLN A 871 32.76 35.95 23.29
C GLN A 871 32.85 37.46 23.57
N TYR A 872 31.72 38.07 23.94
CA TYR A 872 31.50 39.47 24.32
C TYR A 872 31.63 40.48 23.17
N THR A 873 32.71 40.42 22.41
CA THR A 873 32.99 41.37 21.30
C THR A 873 32.94 40.71 19.92
N THR A 874 33.08 39.39 19.90
CA THR A 874 32.94 38.53 18.73
C THR A 874 32.06 37.34 19.12
N ALA A 875 31.40 36.72 18.16
CA ALA A 875 30.71 35.46 18.40
C ALA A 875 30.84 34.52 17.19
N ASP A 876 30.85 33.23 17.46
CA ASP A 876 30.92 32.19 16.42
C ASP A 876 29.52 31.66 16.15
N ALA A 877 29.07 31.77 14.90
CA ALA A 877 27.81 31.21 14.43
C ALA A 877 28.07 29.90 13.68
N ARG A 878 27.39 28.81 14.07
CA ARG A 878 27.64 27.45 13.58
C ARG A 878 26.34 26.69 13.31
N LEU A 879 26.34 25.83 12.29
CA LEU A 879 25.18 25.02 11.91
C LEU A 879 25.23 23.58 12.43
N PHE A 880 24.06 23.07 12.83
CA PHE A 880 23.86 21.72 13.35
C PHE A 880 22.56 21.10 12.82
N HIS A 881 22.44 19.76 12.86
CA HIS A 881 21.13 19.11 12.70
C HIS A 881 20.19 19.58 13.81
N PHE A 882 19.04 20.15 13.43
CA PHE A 882 18.07 20.70 14.36
C PHE A 882 17.52 19.60 15.28
N GLY A 883 17.75 19.72 16.57
CA GLY A 883 17.20 18.82 17.60
C GLY A 883 17.82 17.42 17.68
N LEU A 884 18.47 16.92 16.61
CA LEU A 884 19.30 15.71 16.66
C LEU A 884 20.64 15.97 17.35
N CYS A 885 21.37 16.96 16.84
CA CYS A 885 22.70 17.31 17.35
C CYS A 885 22.63 18.46 18.33
N ARG A 886 21.97 19.56 17.93
CA ARG A 886 21.79 20.76 18.76
C ARG A 886 20.46 21.46 18.46
N TYR A 887 19.94 22.13 19.47
CA TYR A 887 18.86 23.09 19.31
C TYR A 887 19.43 24.49 19.06
N PRO A 888 18.72 25.35 18.31
CA PRO A 888 19.14 26.73 18.12
C PRO A 888 19.27 27.46 19.45
N ARG A 889 20.37 28.20 19.62
CA ARG A 889 20.66 28.89 20.88
C ARG A 889 21.67 30.02 20.70
N TRP A 890 21.53 31.08 21.48
CA TRP A 890 22.59 32.02 21.79
C TRP A 890 23.21 31.67 23.16
N ASN A 891 24.51 31.36 23.19
CA ASN A 891 25.23 31.01 24.39
C ASN A 891 26.06 32.19 24.88
N GLU A 892 25.67 32.80 26.00
CA GLU A 892 26.43 33.87 26.66
C GLU A 892 27.41 33.35 27.73
N SER A 893 27.46 32.03 27.95
CA SER A 893 28.30 31.47 29.01
C SER A 893 29.77 31.43 28.57
N ALA A 894 30.68 31.78 29.48
CA ALA A 894 32.14 31.71 29.25
C ALA A 894 32.67 30.27 29.04
N LEU A 895 31.79 29.26 29.09
CA LEU A 895 32.10 27.85 28.86
C LEU A 895 31.67 27.46 27.45
N VAL A 896 32.64 27.44 26.53
CA VAL A 896 32.48 26.85 25.20
C VAL A 896 32.27 25.34 25.37
N THR A 897 31.05 24.87 25.11
CA THR A 897 30.64 23.46 25.32
C THR A 897 30.57 22.67 24.01
N VAL A 898 31.29 23.09 22.97
CA VAL A 898 31.36 22.37 21.69
C VAL A 898 32.59 21.47 21.69
N ALA A 899 32.37 20.16 21.77
CA ALA A 899 33.42 19.15 21.79
C ALA A 899 33.65 18.54 20.40
N LYS A 900 34.93 18.50 19.99
CA LYS A 900 35.50 18.01 18.71
C LYS A 900 34.96 18.73 17.47
N GLU A 901 35.79 19.59 16.89
CA GLU A 901 35.56 20.15 15.56
C GLU A 901 35.47 18.98 14.55
N ALA A 902 34.26 18.67 14.08
CA ALA A 902 34.12 18.09 12.76
C ALA A 902 34.82 19.05 11.77
N GLY A 903 35.54 18.51 10.80
CA GLY A 903 36.18 19.33 9.78
C GLY A 903 35.13 20.20 9.09
N MET A 904 35.41 21.48 8.92
CA MET A 904 34.50 22.36 8.19
C MET A 904 34.55 22.05 6.70
N SER A 905 33.39 22.03 6.05
CA SER A 905 33.38 21.87 4.60
C SER A 905 33.86 23.13 3.92
N TRP A 906 34.46 22.95 2.77
CA TRP A 906 34.86 24.02 1.90
C TRP A 906 34.72 23.57 0.46
N GLU A 907 34.63 24.54 -0.44
CA GLU A 907 34.65 24.26 -1.87
C GLU A 907 35.57 25.24 -2.59
N ALA A 908 36.19 24.81 -3.67
CA ALA A 908 37.10 25.65 -4.43
C ALA A 908 37.11 25.34 -5.92
N PHE A 909 37.43 26.34 -6.72
CA PHE A 909 37.69 26.20 -8.16
C PHE A 909 38.82 27.12 -8.62
N THR A 910 39.43 26.78 -9.77
CA THR A 910 40.47 27.61 -10.39
C THR A 910 39.87 28.54 -11.45
N ALA A 911 40.34 29.79 -11.49
CA ALA A 911 39.86 30.80 -12.42
C ALA A 911 40.95 31.77 -12.88
N ALA A 912 40.84 32.28 -14.11
CA ALA A 912 41.70 33.36 -14.59
C ALA A 912 40.97 34.70 -14.44
N VAL A 913 41.49 35.59 -13.60
CA VAL A 913 40.86 36.86 -13.25
C VAL A 913 41.52 38.01 -14.02
N PRO A 914 40.75 38.89 -14.68
CA PRO A 914 41.32 40.06 -15.34
C PRO A 914 41.76 41.11 -14.31
N ALA A 915 43.07 41.34 -14.20
CA ALA A 915 43.66 42.37 -13.36
C ALA A 915 44.78 43.12 -14.12
N ASP A 916 44.73 44.44 -14.12
CA ASP A 916 45.72 45.33 -14.78
C ASP A 916 45.96 45.00 -16.27
N GLY A 917 44.90 44.63 -17.00
CA GLY A 917 44.99 44.28 -18.42
C GLY A 917 45.64 42.93 -18.71
N GLN A 918 45.87 42.10 -17.70
CA GLN A 918 46.38 40.73 -17.82
C GLN A 918 45.44 39.72 -17.14
N LEU A 919 45.50 38.46 -17.57
CA LEU A 919 44.86 37.36 -16.85
C LEU A 919 45.78 36.88 -15.73
N VAL A 920 45.26 36.88 -14.51
CA VAL A 920 45.95 36.45 -13.30
C VAL A 920 45.33 35.14 -12.81
N PRO A 921 46.13 34.13 -12.46
CA PRO A 921 45.58 32.88 -11.95
C PRO A 921 45.05 33.08 -10.53
N ALA A 922 43.87 32.55 -10.25
CA ALA A 922 43.24 32.58 -8.95
C ALA A 922 42.72 31.21 -8.51
N LEU A 923 42.83 30.94 -7.21
CA LEU A 923 42.11 29.89 -6.50
C LEU A 923 40.99 30.57 -5.73
N VAL A 924 39.74 30.30 -6.10
CA VAL A 924 38.55 30.82 -5.44
C VAL A 924 38.06 29.76 -4.48
N VAL A 925 37.89 30.12 -3.20
CA VAL A 925 37.51 29.22 -2.12
C VAL A 925 36.30 29.78 -1.40
N ASN A 926 35.30 28.94 -1.13
CA ASN A 926 34.28 29.14 -0.12
C ASN A 926 34.65 28.36 1.14
N PRO A 927 35.38 28.99 2.08
CA PRO A 927 35.87 28.32 3.27
C PRO A 927 34.80 28.29 4.36
N ALA A 928 34.59 27.12 4.95
CA ALA A 928 33.69 26.92 6.09
C ALA A 928 32.23 27.25 5.78
N LEU A 929 31.63 26.41 4.94
CA LEU A 929 30.24 26.52 4.51
C LEU A 929 29.26 26.71 5.69
N GLU A 930 29.58 26.15 6.85
CA GLU A 930 28.65 26.00 7.97
C GLU A 930 28.98 26.91 9.16
N ALA A 931 29.94 27.84 8.99
CA ALA A 931 30.38 28.75 10.04
C ALA A 931 30.56 30.20 9.58
N ALA A 932 30.17 31.14 10.43
CA ALA A 932 30.34 32.57 10.24
C ALA A 932 30.77 33.24 11.55
N HIS A 933 31.24 34.49 11.48
CA HIS A 933 31.51 35.30 12.66
C HIS A 933 30.46 36.40 12.80
N LEU A 934 30.21 36.80 14.03
CA LEU A 934 29.44 37.98 14.38
C LEU A 934 30.39 38.94 15.10
N ILE A 935 30.35 40.22 14.73
CA ILE A 935 31.19 41.27 15.32
C ILE A 935 30.25 42.28 15.99
N LEU A 936 30.56 42.65 17.24
CA LEU A 936 29.80 43.66 17.96
C LEU A 936 30.38 45.05 17.71
N GLU A 937 29.67 45.87 16.95
CA GLU A 937 30.01 47.27 16.69
C GLU A 937 28.85 48.16 17.17
N ASP A 938 29.13 49.18 17.99
CA ASP A 938 28.12 50.11 18.52
C ASP A 938 26.88 49.43 19.15
N GLN A 939 27.10 48.32 19.87
CA GLN A 939 26.05 47.47 20.48
C GLN A 939 25.14 46.74 19.48
N VAL A 940 25.54 46.65 18.22
CA VAL A 940 24.85 45.91 17.17
C VAL A 940 25.73 44.77 16.69
N TRP A 941 25.18 43.55 16.72
CA TRP A 941 25.84 42.37 16.20
C TRP A 941 25.70 42.31 14.67
N THR A 942 26.81 42.37 13.96
CA THR A 942 26.85 42.31 12.49
C THR A 942 27.53 41.02 12.03
N PRO A 943 26.91 40.20 11.17
CA PRO A 943 27.54 39.01 10.64
C PRO A 943 28.57 39.31 9.55
N THR A 944 29.58 38.45 9.45
CA THR A 944 30.55 38.41 8.35
C THR A 944 30.98 36.97 8.08
N ALA A 945 31.40 36.67 6.86
CA ALA A 945 31.97 35.36 6.54
C ALA A 945 33.17 35.02 7.43
N ARG A 946 33.45 33.73 7.64
CA ARG A 946 34.59 33.29 8.48
C ARG A 946 35.93 33.92 8.08
N TYR A 947 36.13 34.18 6.79
CA TYR A 947 37.29 34.91 6.23
C TYR A 947 36.86 36.21 5.51
N GLY A 948 35.72 36.79 5.92
CA GLY A 948 35.19 38.05 5.40
C GLY A 948 35.91 39.28 5.95
N PRO A 949 35.66 40.48 5.40
CA PRO A 949 36.41 41.71 5.70
C PRO A 949 36.58 42.06 7.18
N GLN A 950 35.56 41.81 7.99
CA GLN A 950 35.54 42.12 9.43
C GLN A 950 36.02 40.95 10.30
N SER A 951 36.31 39.79 9.69
CA SER A 951 36.74 38.62 10.44
C SER A 951 38.13 38.81 11.07
N PRO A 952 38.34 38.39 12.33
CA PRO A 952 39.66 38.38 12.95
C PRO A 952 40.67 37.47 12.22
N LEU A 953 40.19 36.52 11.38
CA LEU A 953 41.05 35.62 10.62
C LEU A 953 41.66 36.25 9.36
N CYS A 954 41.21 37.45 8.95
CA CYS A 954 41.76 38.13 7.79
C CYS A 954 43.19 38.64 8.01
N ALA A 955 43.45 39.25 9.17
CA ALA A 955 44.73 39.86 9.46
C ALA A 955 45.91 38.87 9.44
N PRO A 956 45.83 37.67 10.08
CA PRO A 956 46.89 36.68 10.03
C PRO A 956 47.25 36.20 8.61
N LEU A 957 46.29 36.18 7.68
CA LEU A 957 46.52 35.73 6.29
C LEU A 957 46.83 36.87 5.31
N HIS A 958 46.91 38.10 5.82
CA HIS A 958 47.04 39.32 5.01
C HIS A 958 45.95 39.46 3.93
N LEU A 959 44.75 38.94 4.22
CA LEU A 959 43.58 39.09 3.34
C LEU A 959 43.10 40.54 3.35
N ARG A 960 42.70 41.04 2.18
CA ARG A 960 42.14 42.40 2.02
C ARG A 960 40.79 42.32 1.32
N PRO A 961 39.85 43.24 1.65
CA PRO A 961 38.57 43.31 0.94
C PRO A 961 38.81 43.49 -0.57
N LEU A 962 38.24 42.62 -1.39
CA LEU A 962 38.47 42.62 -2.82
C LEU A 962 37.94 43.91 -3.50
N GLN A 963 36.91 44.52 -2.91
CA GLN A 963 36.35 45.80 -3.34
C GLN A 963 37.32 46.97 -3.23
N ALA A 964 38.36 46.86 -2.40
CA ALA A 964 39.43 47.85 -2.31
C ALA A 964 40.46 47.74 -3.45
N GLY A 965 40.28 46.77 -4.36
CA GLY A 965 41.17 46.46 -5.47
C GLY A 965 42.00 45.20 -5.25
N PHE A 966 42.66 44.73 -6.31
CA PHE A 966 43.51 43.54 -6.23
C PHE A 966 44.74 43.77 -5.33
N PRO A 967 45.09 42.79 -4.47
CA PRO A 967 46.23 42.91 -3.59
C PRO A 967 47.55 42.98 -4.38
N ALA A 968 48.54 43.67 -3.80
CA ALA A 968 49.89 43.72 -4.36
C ALA A 968 50.49 42.30 -4.42
N ARG A 969 51.22 41.99 -5.49
CA ARG A 969 51.85 40.68 -5.71
C ARG A 969 53.15 40.51 -4.92
N THR A 970 53.10 40.71 -3.60
CA THR A 970 54.27 40.55 -2.71
C THR A 970 54.28 39.17 -2.05
N PRO A 971 55.45 38.58 -1.77
CA PRO A 971 55.57 37.25 -1.18
C PRO A 971 55.30 37.20 0.33
N ASP A 972 54.62 38.20 0.88
CA ASP A 972 54.51 38.44 2.32
C ASP A 972 53.38 37.65 2.98
N SER A 973 52.55 36.93 2.21
CA SER A 973 51.52 36.05 2.78
C SER A 973 52.16 34.82 3.45
N PRO A 974 51.68 34.40 4.62
CA PRO A 974 52.09 33.15 5.25
C PRO A 974 51.54 31.91 4.52
N ALA A 975 50.62 32.08 3.56
CA ALA A 975 50.14 30.99 2.71
C ALA A 975 51.18 30.60 1.65
N ARG A 976 51.12 29.35 1.17
CA ARG A 976 51.95 28.83 0.08
C ARG A 976 51.11 28.08 -0.94
N ALA A 977 51.32 28.40 -2.22
CA ALA A 977 50.67 27.72 -3.33
C ALA A 977 51.53 26.55 -3.82
N PHE A 978 50.88 25.48 -4.25
CA PHE A 978 51.50 24.28 -4.80
C PHE A 978 50.77 23.90 -6.09
N VAL A 979 51.51 23.41 -7.08
CA VAL A 979 50.94 22.95 -8.35
C VAL A 979 51.40 21.52 -8.62
N ARG A 980 50.47 20.69 -9.10
CA ARG A 980 50.71 19.34 -9.59
C ARG A 980 49.97 19.15 -10.92
N GLU A 981 50.23 18.05 -11.60
CA GLU A 981 49.53 17.77 -12.86
C GLU A 981 48.02 17.63 -12.60
N GLY A 982 47.24 18.58 -13.13
CA GLY A 982 45.77 18.60 -13.00
C GLY A 982 45.21 19.33 -11.78
N GLU A 983 46.03 19.94 -10.93
CA GLU A 983 45.58 20.48 -9.63
C GLU A 983 46.42 21.67 -9.14
N VAL A 984 45.75 22.60 -8.46
CA VAL A 984 46.37 23.70 -7.71
C VAL A 984 45.88 23.67 -6.27
N ALA A 985 46.81 23.83 -5.32
CA ALA A 985 46.51 23.86 -3.90
C ALA A 985 47.13 25.09 -3.22
N VAL A 986 46.50 25.57 -2.16
CA VAL A 986 47.04 26.57 -1.23
C VAL A 986 46.98 26.01 0.18
N SER A 987 48.10 26.07 0.89
CA SER A 987 48.19 25.65 2.29
C SER A 987 48.54 26.84 3.19
N VAL A 988 47.87 26.87 4.33
CA VAL A 988 48.17 27.71 5.51
C VAL A 988 48.51 26.80 6.69
N VAL A 989 48.88 27.38 7.83
CA VAL A 989 49.44 26.64 8.99
C VAL A 989 48.54 25.48 9.47
N PHE A 990 47.22 25.60 9.35
CA PHE A 990 46.25 24.61 9.87
C PHE A 990 45.24 24.11 8.84
N GLU A 991 45.24 24.66 7.62
CA GLU A 991 44.24 24.34 6.58
C GLU A 991 44.92 24.26 5.20
N ALA A 992 44.34 23.49 4.29
CA ALA A 992 44.76 23.44 2.90
C ALA A 992 43.53 23.30 2.00
N TRP A 993 43.50 24.07 0.92
CA TRP A 993 42.44 24.09 -0.06
C TRP A 993 43.01 23.76 -1.42
N TRP A 994 42.27 23.00 -2.23
CA TRP A 994 42.72 22.60 -3.54
C TRP A 994 41.58 22.54 -4.54
N ALA A 995 41.90 22.69 -5.81
CA ALA A 995 40.94 22.61 -6.88
C ALA A 995 41.56 22.00 -8.15
N PRO A 996 40.75 21.30 -8.97
CA PRO A 996 41.16 20.87 -10.30
C PRO A 996 41.60 22.07 -11.14
N ALA A 997 42.67 21.87 -11.93
CA ALA A 997 43.27 22.91 -12.76
C ALA A 997 43.67 22.37 -14.13
N LEU A 998 43.26 23.07 -15.19
CA LEU A 998 43.72 22.79 -16.54
C LEU A 998 45.21 23.13 -16.70
N LYS A 999 45.86 22.52 -17.69
CA LYS A 999 47.29 22.70 -17.96
C LYS A 999 47.64 24.17 -18.25
N GLU A 1000 46.75 24.89 -18.92
CA GLU A 1000 46.88 26.32 -19.19
C GLU A 1000 46.90 27.13 -17.89
N HIS A 1001 46.05 26.77 -16.92
CA HIS A 1001 45.98 27.45 -15.62
C HIS A 1001 47.24 27.17 -14.79
N VAL A 1002 47.73 25.93 -14.74
CA VAL A 1002 49.00 25.59 -14.07
C VAL A 1002 50.18 26.36 -14.67
N THR A 1003 50.21 26.48 -16.00
CA THR A 1003 51.23 27.28 -16.71
C THR A 1003 51.15 28.76 -16.32
N LEU A 1004 49.95 29.29 -16.14
CA LEU A 1004 49.72 30.66 -15.70
C LEU A 1004 50.25 30.88 -14.27
N VAL A 1005 49.97 29.97 -13.33
CA VAL A 1005 50.50 30.02 -11.96
C VAL A 1005 52.04 30.04 -11.95
N GLN A 1006 52.66 29.15 -12.73
CA GLN A 1006 54.12 29.09 -12.86
C GLN A 1006 54.71 30.36 -13.47
N ARG A 1007 54.07 30.92 -14.51
CA ARG A 1007 54.51 32.16 -15.17
C ARG A 1007 54.48 33.36 -14.22
N HIS A 1008 53.47 33.43 -13.35
CA HIS A 1008 53.31 34.54 -12.41
C HIS A 1008 54.03 34.30 -11.08
N GLY A 1009 54.62 33.12 -10.85
CA GLY A 1009 55.33 32.79 -9.60
C GLY A 1009 54.41 32.65 -8.38
N GLY A 1010 53.11 32.42 -8.60
CA GLY A 1010 52.09 32.42 -7.57
C GLY A 1010 50.68 32.60 -8.16
N LEU A 1011 49.70 32.80 -7.28
CA LEU A 1011 48.29 32.99 -7.63
C LEU A 1011 47.57 33.91 -6.63
N LEU A 1012 46.40 34.40 -7.03
CA LEU A 1012 45.48 35.12 -6.16
C LEU A 1012 44.60 34.12 -5.38
N LEU A 1013 44.69 34.12 -4.06
CA LEU A 1013 43.73 33.39 -3.21
C LEU A 1013 42.53 34.31 -2.96
N ILE A 1014 41.33 33.90 -3.37
CA ILE A 1014 40.08 34.62 -3.11
C ILE A 1014 39.24 33.79 -2.14
N MET A 1015 38.93 34.35 -0.98
CA MET A 1015 38.00 33.77 0.01
C MET A 1015 36.65 34.45 -0.13
N THR A 1016 35.56 33.67 -0.23
CA THR A 1016 34.22 34.22 -0.48
C THR A 1016 33.11 33.26 -0.05
N SER A 1017 31.98 33.76 0.44
CA SER A 1017 30.76 32.95 0.65
C SER A 1017 29.80 32.99 -0.55
N ALA A 1018 30.13 33.73 -1.61
CA ALA A 1018 29.18 34.19 -2.62
C ALA A 1018 28.89 33.19 -3.76
N PHE A 1019 29.34 31.94 -3.67
CA PHE A 1019 29.02 30.91 -4.65
C PHE A 1019 28.51 29.63 -4.01
N GLU A 1020 27.63 28.96 -4.75
CA GLU A 1020 26.97 27.74 -4.34
C GLU A 1020 27.92 26.53 -4.40
N PRO A 1021 28.02 25.75 -3.31
CA PRO A 1021 28.71 24.48 -3.32
C PRO A 1021 28.16 23.54 -4.41
N LYS A 1022 29.05 22.85 -5.11
CA LYS A 1022 28.83 21.90 -6.22
C LYS A 1022 28.33 22.55 -7.51
N SER A 1023 28.25 23.88 -7.57
CA SER A 1023 27.91 24.59 -8.80
C SER A 1023 29.07 24.58 -9.81
N SER A 1024 28.75 24.55 -11.10
CA SER A 1024 29.78 24.63 -12.14
C SER A 1024 30.44 26.01 -12.14
N PRO A 1025 31.78 26.12 -12.20
CA PRO A 1025 32.46 27.40 -12.20
C PRO A 1025 32.25 28.12 -13.54
N THR A 1026 31.30 29.05 -13.57
CA THR A 1026 30.98 29.85 -14.76
C THR A 1026 31.56 31.27 -14.65
N VAL A 1027 31.55 32.00 -15.77
CA VAL A 1027 31.90 33.43 -15.78
C VAL A 1027 30.97 34.23 -14.87
N GLU A 1028 29.68 33.87 -14.83
CA GLU A 1028 28.69 34.51 -13.96
C GLU A 1028 29.03 34.28 -12.48
N THR A 1029 29.35 33.04 -12.09
CA THR A 1029 29.82 32.71 -10.73
C THR A 1029 31.03 33.55 -10.34
N LEU A 1030 32.02 33.66 -11.24
CA LEU A 1030 33.21 34.46 -10.99
C LEU A 1030 32.88 35.95 -10.83
N MET A 1031 31.98 36.50 -11.65
CA MET A 1031 31.57 37.90 -11.54
C MET A 1031 30.86 38.18 -10.22
N THR A 1032 29.99 37.27 -9.75
CA THR A 1032 29.33 37.36 -8.44
C THR A 1032 30.36 37.40 -7.30
N VAL A 1033 31.36 36.52 -7.35
CA VAL A 1033 32.47 36.50 -6.38
C VAL A 1033 33.22 37.83 -6.38
N LEU A 1034 33.61 38.34 -7.56
CA LEU A 1034 34.37 39.58 -7.68
C LEU A 1034 33.59 40.82 -7.20
N GLN A 1035 32.26 40.79 -7.25
CA GLN A 1035 31.39 41.89 -6.83
C GLN A 1035 30.95 41.81 -5.36
N SER A 1036 31.03 40.63 -4.74
CA SER A 1036 30.57 40.41 -3.36
C SER A 1036 31.34 41.25 -2.33
N GLN A 1037 30.62 41.82 -1.36
CA GLN A 1037 31.20 42.59 -0.25
C GLN A 1037 31.94 41.68 0.75
N GLU A 1038 31.56 40.40 0.83
CA GLU A 1038 32.17 39.42 1.74
C GLU A 1038 33.46 38.79 1.18
N SER A 1039 33.86 39.16 -0.03
CA SER A 1039 35.04 38.57 -0.66
C SER A 1039 36.33 39.27 -0.25
N THR A 1040 37.31 38.48 0.19
CA THR A 1040 38.65 38.96 0.52
C THR A 1040 39.70 38.21 -0.31
N ALA A 1041 40.86 38.82 -0.52
CA ALA A 1041 41.92 38.20 -1.30
C ALA A 1041 43.32 38.57 -0.84
N CYS A 1042 44.28 37.69 -1.10
CA CYS A 1042 45.71 37.96 -0.96
C CYS A 1042 46.51 37.27 -2.09
N TRP A 1043 47.72 37.77 -2.33
CA TRP A 1043 48.64 37.11 -3.25
C TRP A 1043 49.40 36.00 -2.52
N VAL A 1044 49.45 34.81 -3.12
CA VAL A 1044 50.11 33.64 -2.56
C VAL A 1044 51.22 33.20 -3.50
N SER A 1045 52.46 33.24 -3.00
CA SER A 1045 53.64 32.81 -3.76
C SER A 1045 53.68 31.30 -3.92
N LEU A 1046 54.20 30.87 -5.07
CA LEU A 1046 54.49 29.47 -5.35
C LEU A 1046 55.56 28.95 -4.38
N GLY A 1047 55.25 27.87 -3.66
CA GLY A 1047 56.19 27.15 -2.82
C GLY A 1047 57.34 26.55 -3.64
N LYS A 1048 58.50 26.39 -3.00
CA LYS A 1048 59.67 25.75 -3.62
C LYS A 1048 59.55 24.24 -3.63
#